data_AF-A0A2D6R5M9-F1
#
_entry.id   AF-A0A2D6R5M9-F1
#
_cell.length_a   1.000
_cell.length_b   1.000
_cell.length_c   1.000
_cell.angle_alpha   90.00
_cell.angle_beta   90.00
_cell.angle_gamma   90.00
#
_symmetry.space_group_name_H-M   'P 1'
#
loop_
_entity.id
_entity.type
_entity.pdbx_description
1 polymer ?
#
loop_
_entity_poly.entity_id
_entity_poly.type
_entity_poly.pdbx_seq_one_letter_code
_entity_poly.pdbx_strand_id
1 'polypeptide(L)'
;MKQWKIIKKNFKVLLRSKSSAFVVLIGPLLIIALISVAFSNTQDYSISVGVVAPDREGLTEQFITQLEKGDYTITYYDSVDECIEHVRLQTMNLCIHFPPNFVLGNDKTFDLAFHVDQSRINIVESIVSSVRSSITVKSDEITLGLTNNLIETIKITEEEVGSQKTAINEINTKLTSSGEHATQIQQGSEQIADGLDTNTGNAQTISASIDLLQVDVDKVVADLDGFIGSAEAAGVDATDIKSSHEKLKNSSAAETTKIKDAAEEIKDKISQITEQVGSGDGGIIASAKTVKEGLDTITTRVSEVQASIARVEAKINQLEITNADSIINPFKINVNPVSSISEQSTLMFPYFVTLIILFVGIMLSSTLVVMEKKSRAFFRTFTTPTSELSHILAGYITNISVIIFQLIVVFIPASYFLEIPVMNNPAVTLTILFFGISFFILLGTLLGYVFKTQEGTTIASISIGSLFLFLSNLILPIESFPLVIREILRFNPFMLCAEMFKKSMLFSASFSSLRTDLVVLAFYVIATGVLVVIFQKISFNRLFSGFSNRKVLKRPHILENNMMTLPDGTLLKSKQDLLHALKKMDDNVFSKYVNKKNHEFALWINDAFKEKKLAKRARKAKSQDSLIRVLESHLEDPTKDASKYKIQFKMVR
;
A
#
# COMPACT_ATOMS: atom_id res chain seq x y z
N MET A 1 -11.48 -19.61 49.61
CA MET A 1 -10.56 -20.79 49.69
C MET A 1 -10.70 -21.80 48.55
N LYS A 2 -11.91 -22.21 48.11
CA LYS A 2 -12.08 -23.24 47.04
C LYS A 2 -11.59 -22.76 45.65
N GLN A 3 -11.97 -21.56 45.22
CA GLN A 3 -11.56 -20.96 43.93
C GLN A 3 -10.04 -20.87 43.76
N TRP A 4 -9.35 -20.36 44.79
CA TRP A 4 -7.89 -20.24 44.81
C TRP A 4 -7.17 -21.59 44.61
N LYS A 5 -7.72 -22.68 45.15
CA LYS A 5 -7.15 -24.03 44.95
C LYS A 5 -7.26 -24.48 43.49
N ILE A 6 -8.35 -24.13 42.80
CA ILE A 6 -8.55 -24.45 41.37
C ILE A 6 -7.59 -23.63 40.51
N ILE A 7 -7.43 -22.33 40.80
CA ILE A 7 -6.48 -21.45 40.11
C ILE A 7 -5.04 -21.96 40.29
N LYS A 8 -4.63 -22.27 41.54
CA LYS A 8 -3.31 -22.85 41.84
C LYS A 8 -3.08 -24.17 41.11
N LYS A 9 -4.09 -25.03 41.01
CA LYS A 9 -4.05 -26.27 40.22
C LYS A 9 -3.80 -25.95 38.75
N ASN A 10 -4.57 -25.03 38.16
CA ASN A 10 -4.44 -24.66 36.75
C ASN A 10 -3.04 -24.11 36.42
N PHE A 11 -2.53 -23.17 37.23
CA PHE A 11 -1.16 -22.68 37.09
C PHE A 11 -0.11 -23.79 37.18
N LYS A 12 -0.28 -24.72 38.14
CA LYS A 12 0.63 -25.87 38.28
C LYS A 12 0.58 -26.80 37.07
N VAL A 13 -0.57 -26.96 36.43
CA VAL A 13 -0.73 -27.76 35.21
C VAL A 13 -0.02 -27.09 34.04
N LEU A 14 -0.20 -25.77 33.85
CA LEU A 14 0.43 -25.00 32.78
C LEU A 14 1.97 -24.98 32.91
N LEU A 15 2.49 -24.68 34.10
CA LEU A 15 3.94 -24.59 34.35
C LEU A 15 4.65 -25.94 34.30
N ARG A 16 3.93 -27.05 34.52
CA ARG A 16 4.52 -28.39 34.47
C ARG A 16 4.91 -28.79 33.04
N SER A 17 4.27 -28.23 32.01
CA SER A 17 4.67 -28.40 30.61
C SER A 17 5.70 -27.34 30.22
N LYS A 18 7.00 -27.65 30.38
CA LYS A 18 8.11 -26.74 30.05
C LYS A 18 8.05 -26.20 28.61
N SER A 19 7.64 -27.04 27.66
CA SER A 19 7.47 -26.64 26.25
C SER A 19 6.34 -25.61 26.08
N SER A 20 5.17 -25.82 26.71
CA SER A 20 4.06 -24.87 26.61
C SER A 20 4.37 -23.54 27.30
N ALA A 21 5.08 -23.55 28.44
CA ALA A 21 5.47 -22.33 29.12
C ALA A 21 6.47 -21.49 28.29
N PHE A 22 7.42 -22.15 27.62
CA PHE A 22 8.37 -21.49 26.72
C PHE A 22 7.66 -20.86 25.51
N VAL A 23 6.76 -21.59 24.85
CA VAL A 23 6.02 -21.10 23.68
C VAL A 23 5.15 -19.89 24.02
N VAL A 24 4.49 -19.90 25.19
CA VAL A 24 3.65 -18.79 25.65
C VAL A 24 4.46 -17.51 25.93
N LEU A 25 5.70 -17.64 26.40
CA LEU A 25 6.52 -16.49 26.78
C LEU A 25 7.37 -15.96 25.62
N ILE A 26 8.00 -16.84 24.84
CA ILE A 26 8.98 -16.48 23.80
C ILE A 26 8.36 -16.42 22.41
N GLY A 27 7.37 -17.26 22.12
CA GLY A 27 6.71 -17.28 20.80
C GLY A 27 6.17 -15.90 20.37
N PRO A 28 5.43 -15.20 21.24
CA PRO A 28 4.92 -13.86 20.98
C PRO A 28 6.01 -12.81 20.68
N LEU A 29 7.13 -12.84 21.42
CA LEU A 29 8.27 -11.95 21.18
C LEU A 29 8.94 -12.26 19.82
N LEU A 30 9.10 -13.54 19.50
CA LEU A 30 9.62 -13.98 18.19
C LEU A 30 8.70 -13.59 17.03
N ILE A 31 7.38 -13.72 17.21
CA ILE A 31 6.39 -13.33 16.20
C ILE A 31 6.47 -11.82 15.93
N ILE A 32 6.54 -10.98 16.97
CA ILE A 32 6.72 -9.53 16.78
C ILE A 32 8.02 -9.24 16.02
N ALA A 33 9.13 -9.86 16.43
CA ALA A 33 10.42 -9.64 15.78
C ALA A 33 10.42 -10.08 14.30
N LEU A 34 9.87 -11.25 13.98
CA LEU A 34 9.79 -11.77 12.62
C LEU A 34 8.86 -10.94 11.73
N ILE A 35 7.72 -10.53 12.26
CA ILE A 35 6.72 -9.75 11.51
C ILE A 35 7.23 -8.32 11.26
N SER A 36 7.93 -7.71 12.22
CA SER A 36 8.60 -6.41 12.01
C SER A 36 9.59 -6.44 10.84
N VAL A 37 10.24 -7.58 10.59
CA VAL A 37 11.15 -7.76 9.46
C VAL A 37 10.39 -8.06 8.16
N ALA A 38 9.30 -8.84 8.23
CA ALA A 38 8.55 -9.33 7.07
C ALA A 38 7.69 -8.25 6.38
N PHE A 39 7.17 -7.27 7.12
CA PHE A 39 6.30 -6.21 6.57
C PHE A 39 7.06 -5.09 5.85
N SER A 40 8.34 -5.31 5.54
CA SER A 40 9.15 -4.44 4.71
C SER A 40 8.82 -4.51 3.21
N ASN A 41 7.96 -5.42 2.72
CA ASN A 41 7.71 -5.59 1.29
C ASN A 41 6.24 -5.77 0.84
N THR A 42 5.84 -4.85 -0.07
CA THR A 42 5.07 -5.02 -1.34
C THR A 42 3.53 -5.18 -1.45
N GLN A 43 3.03 -4.46 -2.48
CA GLN A 43 1.99 -4.74 -3.53
C GLN A 43 0.59 -4.10 -3.46
N ASP A 44 0.04 -3.85 -4.66
CA ASP A 44 -0.80 -2.74 -5.12
C ASP A 44 -2.27 -2.70 -4.65
N TYR A 45 -2.81 -1.49 -4.46
CA TYR A 45 -4.16 -1.19 -3.97
C TYR A 45 -4.86 -0.12 -4.84
N SER A 46 -6.19 -0.08 -4.78
CA SER A 46 -7.00 1.02 -5.32
C SER A 46 -6.81 2.30 -4.49
N ILE A 47 -6.54 3.42 -5.15
CA ILE A 47 -6.02 4.65 -4.53
C ILE A 47 -7.12 5.71 -4.46
N SER A 48 -7.37 6.27 -3.28
CA SER A 48 -8.24 7.44 -3.08
C SER A 48 -7.41 8.72 -2.97
N VAL A 49 -7.76 9.71 -3.79
CA VAL A 49 -7.00 10.97 -3.95
C VAL A 49 -7.91 12.16 -3.64
N GLY A 50 -7.49 12.98 -2.69
CA GLY A 50 -8.07 14.29 -2.41
C GLY A 50 -7.45 15.37 -3.28
N VAL A 51 -8.28 16.27 -3.82
CA VAL A 51 -7.81 17.41 -4.62
C VAL A 51 -8.29 18.71 -4.00
N VAL A 52 -7.33 19.60 -3.72
CA VAL A 52 -7.56 21.00 -3.33
C VAL A 52 -7.04 21.88 -4.45
N ALA A 53 -7.97 22.53 -5.14
CA ALA A 53 -7.70 23.43 -6.25
C ALA A 53 -8.47 24.74 -6.04
N PRO A 54 -7.78 25.84 -5.65
CA PRO A 54 -8.41 27.16 -5.50
C PRO A 54 -9.03 27.66 -6.80
N ASP A 55 -8.35 27.40 -7.92
CA ASP A 55 -8.78 27.78 -9.27
C ASP A 55 -8.95 26.51 -10.12
N ARG A 56 -10.15 26.31 -10.68
CA ARG A 56 -10.52 25.12 -11.47
C ARG A 56 -10.54 25.37 -12.97
N GLU A 57 -9.62 26.17 -13.46
CA GLU A 57 -9.56 26.56 -14.87
C GLU A 57 -8.17 26.28 -15.44
N GLY A 58 -8.08 26.23 -16.77
CA GLY A 58 -6.82 26.13 -17.49
C GLY A 58 -6.09 24.82 -17.27
N LEU A 59 -4.87 24.88 -16.72
CA LEU A 59 -4.00 23.72 -16.56
C LEU A 59 -4.47 22.79 -15.43
N THR A 60 -5.09 23.33 -14.37
CA THR A 60 -5.56 22.54 -13.22
C THR A 60 -6.62 21.52 -13.64
N GLU A 61 -7.58 21.96 -14.46
CA GLU A 61 -8.64 21.10 -15.00
C GLU A 61 -8.09 19.98 -15.88
N GLN A 62 -7.06 20.27 -16.69
CA GLN A 62 -6.43 19.28 -17.56
C GLN A 62 -5.71 18.19 -16.75
N PHE A 63 -5.03 18.55 -15.65
CA PHE A 63 -4.42 17.57 -14.75
C PHE A 63 -5.46 16.73 -14.01
N ILE A 64 -6.54 17.34 -13.53
CA ILE A 64 -7.64 16.63 -12.87
C ILE A 64 -8.27 15.63 -13.84
N THR A 65 -8.57 16.06 -15.08
CA THR A 65 -9.13 15.19 -16.12
C THR A 65 -8.19 14.01 -16.44
N GLN A 66 -6.87 14.23 -16.43
CA GLN A 66 -5.90 13.15 -16.63
C GLN A 66 -5.85 12.18 -15.45
N LEU A 67 -6.01 12.67 -14.22
CA LEU A 67 -6.16 11.82 -13.03
C LEU A 67 -7.46 11.02 -13.07
N GLU A 68 -8.57 11.60 -13.54
CA GLU A 68 -9.86 10.90 -13.67
C GLU A 68 -9.83 9.74 -14.67
N LYS A 69 -8.88 9.73 -15.62
CA LYS A 69 -8.67 8.59 -16.54
C LYS A 69 -8.01 7.38 -15.88
N GLY A 70 -7.38 7.55 -14.72
CA GLY A 70 -6.81 6.45 -13.95
C GLY A 70 -7.84 5.79 -13.02
N ASP A 71 -7.48 4.64 -12.44
CA ASP A 71 -8.30 3.91 -11.45
C ASP A 71 -8.22 4.57 -10.04
N TYR A 72 -8.52 5.87 -9.96
CA TYR A 72 -8.51 6.64 -8.71
C TYR A 72 -9.92 7.03 -8.30
N THR A 73 -10.18 7.06 -6.98
CA THR A 73 -11.39 7.70 -6.45
C THR A 73 -11.04 9.13 -6.03
N ILE A 74 -11.54 10.12 -6.78
CA ILE A 74 -11.22 11.54 -6.54
C ILE A 74 -12.29 12.19 -5.65
N THR A 75 -11.86 12.90 -4.61
CA THR A 75 -12.73 13.69 -3.71
C THR A 75 -12.21 15.12 -3.60
N TYR A 76 -13.10 16.09 -3.69
CA TYR A 76 -12.75 17.52 -3.68
C TYR A 76 -12.88 18.11 -2.28
N TYR A 77 -11.95 18.99 -1.91
CA TYR A 77 -11.98 19.73 -0.64
C TYR A 77 -11.72 21.22 -0.87
N ASP A 78 -12.33 22.05 -0.03
CA ASP A 78 -12.21 23.51 -0.10
C ASP A 78 -10.99 24.04 0.68
N SER A 79 -10.45 23.24 1.62
CA SER A 79 -9.29 23.58 2.44
C SER A 79 -8.23 22.47 2.44
N VAL A 80 -6.96 22.88 2.42
CA VAL A 80 -5.80 21.98 2.56
C VAL A 80 -5.82 21.26 3.90
N ASP A 81 -6.18 21.95 4.98
CA ASP A 81 -6.21 21.36 6.32
C ASP A 81 -7.27 20.24 6.44
N GLU A 82 -8.43 20.44 5.83
CA GLU A 82 -9.50 19.43 5.78
C GLU A 82 -9.05 18.18 5.01
N CYS A 83 -8.42 18.40 3.86
CA CYS A 83 -7.87 17.32 3.04
C CYS A 83 -6.76 16.54 3.77
N ILE A 84 -5.87 17.23 4.50
CA ILE A 84 -4.83 16.61 5.34
C ILE A 84 -5.44 15.82 6.50
N GLU A 85 -6.49 16.32 7.15
CA GLU A 85 -7.19 15.56 8.20
C GLU A 85 -7.79 14.26 7.66
N HIS A 86 -8.36 14.28 6.46
CA HIS A 86 -8.87 13.07 5.82
C HIS A 86 -7.77 12.06 5.42
N VAL A 87 -6.55 12.53 5.15
CA VAL A 87 -5.35 11.70 5.01
C VAL A 87 -4.93 11.12 6.37
N ARG A 88 -4.91 11.92 7.45
CA ARG A 88 -4.61 11.45 8.82
C ARG A 88 -5.60 10.42 9.34
N LEU A 89 -6.88 10.59 9.01
CA LEU A 89 -7.97 9.68 9.39
C LEU A 89 -8.00 8.39 8.57
N GLN A 90 -7.06 8.21 7.62
CA GLN A 90 -6.98 7.06 6.71
C GLN A 90 -8.25 6.85 5.87
N THR A 91 -9.03 7.92 5.68
CA THR A 91 -10.16 7.95 4.75
C THR A 91 -9.70 8.25 3.33
N MET A 92 -8.51 8.83 3.17
CA MET A 92 -7.86 9.10 1.89
C MET A 92 -6.39 8.71 1.90
N ASN A 93 -5.84 8.40 0.72
CA ASN A 93 -4.44 7.96 0.60
C ASN A 93 -3.47 9.09 0.27
N LEU A 94 -3.90 10.06 -0.54
CA LEU A 94 -3.10 11.19 -0.99
C LEU A 94 -3.95 12.45 -1.01
N CYS A 95 -3.40 13.57 -0.58
CA CYS A 95 -3.98 14.89 -0.83
C CYS A 95 -3.05 15.69 -1.74
N ILE A 96 -3.58 16.17 -2.87
CA ILE A 96 -2.87 16.99 -3.83
C ILE A 96 -3.34 18.43 -3.66
N HIS A 97 -2.39 19.32 -3.39
CA HIS A 97 -2.64 20.75 -3.30
C HIS A 97 -2.07 21.46 -4.54
N PHE A 98 -2.97 22.05 -5.33
CA PHE A 98 -2.62 22.89 -6.47
C PHE A 98 -2.47 24.34 -6.02
N PRO A 99 -1.40 25.04 -6.43
CA PRO A 99 -1.21 26.45 -6.08
C PRO A 99 -2.24 27.34 -6.81
N PRO A 100 -2.59 28.51 -6.24
CA PRO A 100 -3.47 29.48 -6.89
C PRO A 100 -2.83 30.09 -8.14
N ASN A 101 -3.65 30.43 -9.15
CA ASN A 101 -3.24 30.94 -10.47
C ASN A 101 -2.22 30.04 -11.18
N PHE A 102 -2.66 28.83 -11.51
CA PHE A 102 -1.85 27.79 -12.15
C PHE A 102 -1.60 28.09 -13.64
N VAL A 103 -0.65 29.00 -13.91
CA VAL A 103 -0.25 29.48 -15.25
C VAL A 103 1.27 29.40 -15.41
N LEU A 104 1.74 28.80 -16.51
CA LEU A 104 3.15 28.63 -16.88
C LEU A 104 3.93 29.96 -16.88
N GLY A 105 5.17 29.97 -16.39
CA GLY A 105 6.02 31.17 -16.40
C GLY A 105 7.52 30.88 -16.24
N ASN A 106 8.36 31.79 -16.74
CA ASN A 106 9.82 31.63 -16.90
C ASN A 106 10.62 31.35 -15.62
N ASP A 107 10.12 31.77 -14.45
CA ASP A 107 10.80 31.62 -13.15
C ASP A 107 9.97 30.82 -12.14
N LYS A 108 8.89 30.18 -12.59
CA LYS A 108 7.97 29.44 -11.72
C LYS A 108 8.04 27.97 -12.04
N THR A 109 8.89 27.22 -11.33
CA THR A 109 8.70 25.78 -11.21
C THR A 109 7.45 25.54 -10.38
N PHE A 110 6.47 24.81 -10.93
CA PHE A 110 5.24 24.53 -10.20
C PHE A 110 5.50 23.49 -9.13
N ASP A 111 5.49 23.93 -7.87
CA ASP A 111 5.55 23.03 -6.73
C ASP A 111 4.16 22.42 -6.49
N LEU A 112 3.93 21.20 -6.98
CA LEU A 112 2.78 20.43 -6.53
C LEU A 112 3.11 19.81 -5.17
N ALA A 113 2.36 20.20 -4.14
CA ALA A 113 2.51 19.66 -2.81
C ALA A 113 1.65 18.41 -2.64
N PHE A 114 2.32 17.28 -2.43
CA PHE A 114 1.70 15.98 -2.18
C PHE A 114 1.76 15.70 -0.70
N HIS A 115 0.60 15.72 -0.05
CA HIS A 115 0.47 15.37 1.36
C HIS A 115 0.06 13.91 1.46
N VAL A 116 0.97 13.07 1.98
CA VAL A 116 0.80 11.60 1.99
C VAL A 116 1.08 11.04 3.38
N ASP A 117 0.30 10.05 3.79
CA ASP A 117 0.49 9.33 5.05
C ASP A 117 1.57 8.24 4.88
N GLN A 118 2.80 8.51 5.34
CA GLN A 118 3.93 7.57 5.29
C GLN A 118 3.82 6.40 6.27
N SER A 119 2.71 6.24 6.99
CA SER A 119 2.38 5.02 7.75
C SER A 119 2.62 3.72 6.98
N ARG A 120 2.52 3.77 5.64
CA ARG A 120 2.78 2.65 4.73
C ARG A 120 3.68 3.12 3.56
N ILE A 121 4.97 3.35 3.85
CA ILE A 121 6.00 3.83 2.90
C ILE A 121 5.90 3.16 1.51
N ASN A 122 5.73 1.84 1.48
CA ASN A 122 5.68 1.07 0.23
C ASN A 122 4.42 1.35 -0.62
N ILE A 123 3.31 1.73 0.02
CA ILE A 123 2.07 2.10 -0.66
C ILE A 123 2.13 3.57 -1.09
N VAL A 124 2.69 4.43 -0.24
CA VAL A 124 2.90 5.84 -0.58
C VAL A 124 3.77 6.00 -1.81
N GLU A 125 4.89 5.29 -1.93
CA GLU A 125 5.75 5.41 -3.11
C GLU A 125 5.04 4.90 -4.37
N SER A 126 4.27 3.80 -4.28
CA SER A 126 3.46 3.30 -5.41
C SER A 126 2.36 4.31 -5.81
N ILE A 127 1.67 4.91 -4.83
CA ILE A 127 0.67 5.95 -5.09
C ILE A 127 1.28 7.20 -5.70
N VAL A 128 2.33 7.72 -5.07
CA VAL A 128 3.04 8.91 -5.50
C VAL A 128 3.63 8.68 -6.89
N SER A 129 4.21 7.51 -7.16
CA SER A 129 4.75 7.19 -8.49
C SER A 129 3.65 7.02 -9.55
N SER A 130 2.51 6.42 -9.21
CA SER A 130 1.36 6.26 -10.11
C SER A 130 0.73 7.61 -10.48
N VAL A 131 0.50 8.46 -9.48
CA VAL A 131 0.00 9.83 -9.68
C VAL A 131 1.04 10.70 -10.38
N ARG A 132 2.32 10.60 -10.00
CA ARG A 132 3.45 11.27 -10.68
C ARG A 132 3.52 10.86 -12.13
N SER A 133 3.38 9.57 -12.45
CA SER A 133 3.38 9.10 -13.84
C SER A 133 2.23 9.71 -14.65
N SER A 134 1.02 9.80 -14.08
CA SER A 134 -0.13 10.45 -14.73
C SER A 134 0.13 11.93 -15.02
N ILE A 135 0.81 12.63 -14.10
CA ILE A 135 1.25 14.02 -14.27
C ILE A 135 2.38 14.12 -15.29
N THR A 136 3.35 13.20 -15.28
CA THR A 136 4.46 13.14 -16.24
C THR A 136 3.93 13.01 -17.67
N VAL A 137 2.92 12.17 -17.93
CA VAL A 137 2.32 12.07 -19.28
C VAL A 137 1.81 13.43 -19.78
N LYS A 138 1.14 14.20 -18.91
CA LYS A 138 0.63 15.52 -19.30
C LYS A 138 1.76 16.56 -19.39
N SER A 139 2.77 16.45 -18.54
CA SER A 139 3.99 17.25 -18.60
C SER A 139 4.73 17.06 -19.92
N ASP A 140 4.89 15.82 -20.37
CA ASP A 140 5.56 15.49 -21.63
C ASP A 140 4.82 16.10 -22.83
N GLU A 141 3.49 16.08 -22.83
CA GLU A 141 2.67 16.71 -23.87
C GLU A 141 2.88 18.24 -23.91
N ILE A 142 2.96 18.88 -22.74
CA ILE A 142 3.24 20.31 -22.63
C ILE A 142 4.66 20.63 -23.10
N THR A 143 5.66 19.84 -22.67
CA THR A 143 7.07 19.99 -23.09
C THR A 143 7.23 19.84 -24.60
N LEU A 144 6.54 18.88 -25.23
CA LEU A 144 6.53 18.73 -26.68
C LEU A 144 5.91 19.96 -27.37
N GLY A 145 4.80 20.49 -26.84
CA GLY A 145 4.19 21.71 -27.38
C GLY A 145 5.13 22.93 -27.31
N LEU A 146 5.77 23.15 -26.16
CA LEU A 146 6.74 24.23 -25.96
C LEU A 146 7.97 24.08 -26.86
N THR A 147 8.50 22.86 -26.98
CA THR A 147 9.65 22.56 -27.83
C THR A 147 9.33 22.80 -29.31
N ASN A 148 8.14 22.39 -29.77
CA ASN A 148 7.71 22.63 -31.15
C ASN A 148 7.57 24.13 -31.45
N ASN A 149 6.99 24.91 -30.53
CA ASN A 149 6.88 26.36 -30.68
C ASN A 149 8.25 27.04 -30.74
N LEU A 150 9.21 26.56 -29.94
CA LEU A 150 10.58 27.06 -29.96
C LEU A 150 11.27 26.75 -31.29
N ILE A 151 11.19 25.50 -31.76
CA ILE A 151 11.78 25.07 -33.04
C ILE A 151 11.18 25.85 -34.21
N GLU A 152 9.85 26.06 -34.21
CA GLU A 152 9.18 26.87 -35.23
C GLU A 152 9.70 28.32 -35.24
N THR A 153 9.89 28.90 -34.05
CA THR A 153 10.39 30.28 -33.91
C THR A 153 11.84 30.39 -34.36
N ILE A 154 12.69 29.41 -34.05
CA ILE A 154 14.08 29.34 -34.53
C ILE A 154 14.11 29.27 -36.06
N LYS A 155 13.30 28.39 -36.66
CA LYS A 155 13.26 28.20 -38.11
C LYS A 155 12.81 29.46 -38.85
N ILE A 156 11.78 30.15 -38.34
CA ILE A 156 11.31 31.42 -38.91
C ILE A 156 12.39 32.51 -38.76
N THR A 157 13.07 32.54 -37.62
CA THR A 157 14.17 33.49 -37.39
C THR A 157 15.32 33.24 -38.37
N GLU A 158 15.70 31.98 -38.60
CA GLU A 158 16.72 31.59 -39.58
C GLU A 158 16.35 32.08 -41.00
N GLU A 159 15.09 31.86 -41.42
CA GLU A 159 14.59 32.29 -42.73
C GLU A 159 14.61 33.82 -42.91
N GLU A 160 14.15 34.57 -41.91
CA GLU A 160 14.13 36.04 -41.95
C GLU A 160 15.54 36.65 -41.88
N VAL A 161 16.45 36.04 -41.13
CA VAL A 161 17.86 36.46 -41.07
C VAL A 161 18.58 36.20 -42.39
N GLY A 162 18.28 35.07 -43.04
CA GLY A 162 18.73 34.80 -44.42
C GLY A 162 18.26 35.89 -45.40
N SER A 163 16.99 36.29 -45.31
CA SER A 163 16.44 37.39 -46.12
C SER A 163 17.14 38.73 -45.86
N GLN A 164 17.42 39.06 -44.60
CA GLN A 164 18.14 40.29 -44.24
C GLN A 164 19.57 40.31 -44.82
N LYS A 165 20.28 39.19 -44.74
CA LYS A 165 21.64 39.05 -45.31
C LYS A 165 21.66 39.30 -46.82
N THR A 166 20.69 38.75 -47.54
CA THR A 166 20.57 38.98 -48.99
C THR A 166 20.27 40.44 -49.29
N ALA A 167 19.32 41.06 -48.59
CA ALA A 167 18.99 42.48 -48.78
C ALA A 167 20.19 43.40 -48.52
N ILE A 168 21.00 43.13 -47.49
CA ILE A 168 22.18 43.91 -47.14
C ILE A 168 23.32 43.75 -48.15
N ASN A 169 23.56 42.53 -48.67
CA ASN A 169 24.53 42.32 -49.74
C ASN A 169 24.16 43.07 -51.02
N GLU A 170 22.87 43.12 -51.34
CA GLU A 170 22.36 43.91 -52.45
C GLU A 170 22.52 45.42 -52.22
N ILE A 171 22.26 45.91 -51.00
CA ILE A 171 22.53 47.31 -50.61
C ILE A 171 24.00 47.65 -50.86
N ASN A 172 24.92 46.83 -50.35
CA ASN A 172 26.36 47.08 -50.50
C ASN A 172 26.81 47.08 -51.98
N THR A 173 26.33 46.11 -52.76
CA THR A 173 26.61 46.03 -54.19
C THR A 173 26.10 47.26 -54.94
N LYS A 174 24.87 47.69 -54.65
CA LYS A 174 24.27 48.88 -55.28
C LYS A 174 24.93 50.17 -54.84
N LEU A 175 25.33 50.27 -53.57
CA LEU A 175 26.04 51.43 -53.04
C LEU A 175 27.42 51.58 -53.70
N THR A 176 28.17 50.49 -53.84
CA THR A 176 29.47 50.47 -54.54
C THR A 176 29.31 50.93 -55.99
N SER A 177 28.36 50.36 -56.74
CA SER A 177 28.10 50.78 -58.13
C SER A 177 27.63 52.24 -58.22
N SER A 178 26.87 52.72 -57.23
CA SER A 178 26.41 54.10 -57.16
C SER A 178 27.56 55.07 -56.87
N GLY A 179 28.53 54.70 -56.04
CA GLY A 179 29.74 55.47 -55.79
C GLY A 179 30.66 55.58 -57.02
N GLU A 180 30.82 54.49 -57.76
CA GLU A 180 31.55 54.49 -59.03
C GLU A 180 30.92 55.45 -60.05
N HIS A 181 29.59 55.40 -60.22
CA HIS A 181 28.87 56.30 -61.12
C HIS A 181 28.83 57.75 -60.60
N ALA A 182 28.81 57.98 -59.28
CA ALA A 182 28.94 59.32 -58.70
C ALA A 182 30.30 59.94 -58.99
N THR A 183 31.37 59.13 -58.93
CA THR A 183 32.73 59.55 -59.33
C THR A 183 32.79 59.92 -60.82
N GLN A 184 32.09 59.19 -61.68
CA GLN A 184 31.96 59.53 -63.11
C GLN A 184 31.19 60.85 -63.33
N ILE A 185 30.13 61.10 -62.54
CA ILE A 185 29.41 62.38 -62.57
C ILE A 185 30.34 63.51 -62.17
N GLN A 186 31.17 63.32 -61.13
CA GLN A 186 32.15 64.32 -60.69
C GLN A 186 33.16 64.61 -61.80
N GLN A 187 33.82 63.59 -62.37
CA GLN A 187 34.83 63.76 -63.42
C GLN A 187 34.24 64.37 -64.70
N GLY A 188 33.02 63.99 -65.10
CA GLY A 188 32.32 64.58 -66.24
C GLY A 188 31.94 66.05 -65.98
N SER A 189 31.53 66.39 -64.75
CA SER A 189 31.18 67.77 -64.38
C SER A 189 32.37 68.72 -64.42
N GLU A 190 33.58 68.26 -64.05
CA GLU A 190 34.83 69.02 -64.13
C GLU A 190 35.24 69.33 -65.58
N GLN A 191 34.87 68.47 -66.54
CA GLN A 191 35.17 68.67 -67.97
C GLN A 191 34.25 69.68 -68.67
N ILE A 192 33.08 69.98 -68.09
CA ILE A 192 32.07 70.92 -68.62
C ILE A 192 32.30 72.36 -68.08
N ALA A 193 33.38 72.58 -67.33
CA ALA A 193 33.62 73.80 -66.54
C ALA A 193 33.93 75.07 -67.37
N ASP A 194 32.89 75.71 -67.91
CA ASP A 194 32.89 77.17 -68.15
C ASP A 194 31.61 77.87 -67.64
N GLY A 195 30.90 77.25 -66.67
CA GLY A 195 29.73 77.87 -66.02
C GLY A 195 29.09 77.08 -64.87
N LEU A 196 29.82 76.14 -64.26
CA LEU A 196 29.24 75.03 -63.48
C LEU A 196 29.80 74.83 -62.06
N ASP A 197 30.35 75.87 -61.41
CA ASP A 197 30.95 75.78 -60.05
C ASP A 197 30.01 75.14 -59.00
N THR A 198 28.70 75.34 -59.11
CA THR A 198 27.70 74.72 -58.21
C THR A 198 27.57 73.20 -58.41
N ASN A 199 27.79 72.69 -59.62
CA ASN A 199 27.57 71.29 -59.95
C ASN A 199 28.77 70.42 -59.54
N THR A 200 29.99 70.94 -59.63
CA THR A 200 31.19 70.27 -59.09
C THR A 200 31.11 70.15 -57.57
N GLY A 201 30.63 71.18 -56.87
CA GLY A 201 30.38 71.13 -55.42
C GLY A 201 29.28 70.14 -55.03
N ASN A 202 28.19 70.07 -55.81
CA ASN A 202 27.13 69.10 -55.60
C ASN A 202 27.59 67.65 -55.86
N ALA A 203 28.37 67.42 -56.92
CA ALA A 203 28.93 66.10 -57.24
C ALA A 203 29.91 65.60 -56.16
N GLN A 204 30.78 66.48 -55.65
CA GLN A 204 31.67 66.17 -54.52
C GLN A 204 30.88 65.89 -53.24
N THR A 205 29.81 66.65 -52.98
CA THR A 205 28.92 66.43 -51.83
C THR A 205 28.20 65.09 -51.94
N ILE A 206 27.76 64.70 -53.14
CA ILE A 206 27.15 63.39 -53.40
C ILE A 206 28.16 62.27 -53.15
N SER A 207 29.38 62.38 -53.69
CA SER A 207 30.43 61.37 -53.47
C SER A 207 30.75 61.21 -51.97
N ALA A 208 30.97 62.31 -51.26
CA ALA A 208 31.23 62.28 -49.82
C ALA A 208 30.05 61.71 -49.01
N SER A 209 28.82 61.95 -49.45
CA SER A 209 27.62 61.38 -48.81
C SER A 209 27.50 59.87 -49.05
N ILE A 210 27.90 59.39 -50.23
CA ILE A 210 27.96 57.95 -50.55
C ILE A 210 29.05 57.26 -49.72
N ASP A 211 30.21 57.88 -49.53
CA ASP A 211 31.28 57.33 -48.69
C ASP A 211 30.83 57.19 -47.22
N LEU A 212 30.12 58.20 -46.69
CA LEU A 212 29.55 58.15 -45.34
C LEU A 212 28.48 57.06 -45.20
N LEU A 213 27.61 56.93 -46.20
CA LEU A 213 26.61 55.86 -46.26
C LEU A 213 27.27 54.48 -46.25
N GLN A 214 28.43 54.32 -46.89
CA GLN A 214 29.14 53.04 -46.95
C GLN A 214 29.65 52.63 -45.56
N VAL A 215 30.13 53.59 -44.77
CA VAL A 215 30.53 53.35 -43.37
C VAL A 215 29.35 52.87 -42.52
N ASP A 216 28.15 53.43 -42.73
CA ASP A 216 26.97 53.03 -41.95
C ASP A 216 26.40 51.68 -42.40
N VAL A 217 26.47 51.36 -43.70
CA VAL A 217 26.16 50.01 -44.22
C VAL A 217 27.12 48.96 -43.67
N ASP A 218 28.41 49.24 -43.63
CA ASP A 218 29.42 48.29 -43.12
C ASP A 218 29.20 47.97 -41.63
N LYS A 219 28.74 48.94 -40.82
CA LYS A 219 28.35 48.68 -39.42
C LYS A 219 27.16 47.74 -39.33
N VAL A 220 26.12 47.96 -40.14
CA VAL A 220 24.93 47.10 -40.16
C VAL A 220 25.30 45.68 -40.60
N VAL A 221 26.20 45.52 -41.56
CA VAL A 221 26.75 44.21 -41.99
C VAL A 221 27.47 43.53 -40.83
N ALA A 222 28.39 44.24 -40.16
CA ALA A 222 29.16 43.69 -39.06
C ALA A 222 28.28 43.27 -37.88
N ASP A 223 27.26 44.06 -37.55
CA ASP A 223 26.30 43.74 -36.50
C ASP A 223 25.43 42.52 -36.87
N LEU A 224 25.03 42.38 -38.14
CA LEU A 224 24.28 41.21 -38.61
C LEU A 224 25.14 39.95 -38.62
N ASP A 225 26.40 40.01 -39.06
CA ASP A 225 27.32 38.88 -39.01
C ASP A 225 27.62 38.48 -37.55
N GLY A 226 27.71 39.45 -36.64
CA GLY A 226 27.80 39.20 -35.19
C GLY A 226 26.55 38.50 -34.65
N PHE A 227 25.35 38.92 -35.09
CA PHE A 227 24.09 38.27 -34.74
C PHE A 227 24.01 36.83 -35.27
N ILE A 228 24.36 36.60 -36.54
CA ILE A 228 24.39 35.26 -37.17
C ILE A 228 25.37 34.35 -36.43
N GLY A 229 26.60 34.82 -36.15
CA GLY A 229 27.57 34.05 -35.40
C GLY A 229 27.11 33.72 -33.97
N SER A 230 26.37 34.64 -33.34
CA SER A 230 25.75 34.39 -32.02
C SER A 230 24.60 33.38 -32.10
N ALA A 231 23.80 33.40 -33.17
CA ALA A 231 22.70 32.47 -33.37
C ALA A 231 23.19 31.05 -33.71
N GLU A 232 24.29 30.92 -34.45
CA GLU A 232 24.96 29.64 -34.73
C GLU A 232 25.64 29.06 -33.48
N ALA A 233 26.18 29.92 -32.61
CA ALA A 233 26.85 29.51 -31.37
C ALA A 233 25.89 29.23 -30.21
N ALA A 234 24.71 29.87 -30.20
CA ALA A 234 23.69 29.69 -29.18
C ALA A 234 23.01 28.33 -29.36
N GLY A 235 23.47 27.33 -28.61
CA GLY A 235 22.76 26.06 -28.50
C GLY A 235 21.39 26.25 -27.86
N VAL A 236 20.33 26.33 -28.68
CA VAL A 236 18.90 26.16 -28.32
C VAL A 236 18.44 26.87 -27.02
N ASP A 237 19.00 28.03 -26.65
CA ASP A 237 18.47 28.85 -25.54
C ASP A 237 17.73 30.07 -26.11
N ALA A 238 16.43 30.15 -25.80
CA ALA A 238 15.56 31.23 -26.27
C ALA A 238 15.88 32.58 -25.62
N THR A 239 16.53 32.59 -24.44
CA THR A 239 16.95 33.83 -23.77
C THR A 239 18.11 34.50 -24.52
N ASP A 240 19.03 33.69 -25.06
CA ASP A 240 20.12 34.18 -25.90
C ASP A 240 19.58 34.78 -27.20
N ILE A 241 18.59 34.12 -27.84
CA ILE A 241 17.91 34.62 -29.04
C ILE A 241 17.28 35.99 -28.79
N LYS A 242 16.55 36.15 -27.69
CA LYS A 242 15.90 37.43 -27.34
C LYS A 242 16.92 38.54 -27.09
N SER A 243 17.99 38.24 -26.37
CA SER A 243 19.04 39.23 -26.07
C SER A 243 19.81 39.68 -27.32
N SER A 244 20.09 38.75 -28.23
CA SER A 244 20.76 39.03 -29.51
C SER A 244 19.85 39.81 -30.45
N HIS A 245 18.55 39.49 -30.48
CA HIS A 245 17.58 40.22 -31.29
C HIS A 245 17.41 41.67 -30.84
N GLU A 246 17.35 41.93 -29.53
CA GLU A 246 17.28 43.29 -28.98
C GLU A 246 18.51 44.14 -29.34
N LYS A 247 19.71 43.54 -29.32
CA LYS A 247 20.94 44.23 -29.77
C LYS A 247 20.85 44.58 -31.25
N LEU A 248 20.46 43.61 -32.10
CA LEU A 248 20.31 43.83 -33.53
C LEU A 248 19.25 44.90 -33.83
N LYS A 249 18.08 44.84 -33.19
CA LYS A 249 16.99 45.81 -33.36
C LYS A 249 17.45 47.23 -33.05
N ASN A 250 18.09 47.43 -31.90
CA ASN A 250 18.51 48.78 -31.47
C ASN A 250 19.61 49.36 -32.35
N SER A 251 20.59 48.55 -32.78
CA SER A 251 21.66 49.01 -33.67
C SER A 251 21.16 49.22 -35.11
N SER A 252 20.40 48.28 -35.66
CA SER A 252 19.94 48.34 -37.05
C SER A 252 18.85 49.39 -37.29
N ALA A 253 17.93 49.64 -36.34
CA ALA A 253 16.86 50.61 -36.54
C ALA A 253 17.37 52.05 -36.71
N ALA A 254 18.39 52.44 -35.94
CA ALA A 254 18.99 53.76 -36.03
C ALA A 254 19.76 53.94 -37.35
N GLU A 255 20.58 52.96 -37.73
CA GLU A 255 21.40 53.06 -38.94
C GLU A 255 20.58 52.90 -40.23
N THR A 256 19.58 52.01 -40.26
CA THR A 256 18.67 51.87 -41.42
C THR A 256 17.87 53.15 -41.69
N THR A 257 17.47 53.88 -40.64
CA THR A 257 16.79 55.17 -40.78
C THR A 257 17.73 56.23 -41.38
N LYS A 258 18.97 56.33 -40.87
CA LYS A 258 19.97 57.25 -41.43
C LYS A 258 20.29 56.93 -42.89
N ILE A 259 20.45 55.65 -43.24
CA ILE A 259 20.72 55.21 -44.61
C ILE A 259 19.57 55.62 -45.53
N LYS A 260 18.32 55.42 -45.10
CA LYS A 260 17.14 55.82 -45.85
C LYS A 260 17.07 57.33 -46.05
N ASP A 261 17.21 58.11 -44.99
CA ASP A 261 17.12 59.58 -45.03
C ASP A 261 18.23 60.17 -45.93
N ALA A 262 19.46 59.67 -45.81
CA ALA A 262 20.58 60.11 -46.64
C ALA A 262 20.43 59.65 -48.10
N ALA A 263 19.89 58.46 -48.37
CA ALA A 263 19.59 58.02 -49.74
C ALA A 263 18.52 58.91 -50.41
N GLU A 264 17.49 59.32 -49.65
CA GLU A 264 16.47 60.27 -50.13
C GLU A 264 17.09 61.66 -50.39
N GLU A 265 17.95 62.16 -49.51
CA GLU A 265 18.65 63.44 -49.71
C GLU A 265 19.55 63.45 -50.96
N ILE A 266 20.31 62.36 -51.17
CA ILE A 266 21.16 62.22 -52.36
C ILE A 266 20.29 62.12 -53.63
N LYS A 267 19.18 61.40 -53.58
CA LYS A 267 18.23 61.29 -54.69
C LYS A 267 17.65 62.65 -55.09
N ASP A 268 17.37 63.52 -54.13
CA ASP A 268 16.92 64.88 -54.38
C ASP A 268 18.01 65.73 -55.04
N LYS A 269 19.24 65.67 -54.54
CA LYS A 269 20.40 66.37 -55.14
C LYS A 269 20.69 65.89 -56.57
N ILE A 270 20.57 64.59 -56.83
CA ILE A 270 20.72 64.01 -58.18
C ILE A 270 19.62 64.49 -59.12
N SER A 271 18.38 64.61 -58.61
CA SER A 271 17.27 65.13 -59.41
C SER A 271 17.52 66.60 -59.80
N GLN A 272 18.08 67.42 -58.89
CA GLN A 272 18.48 68.80 -59.20
C GLN A 272 19.60 68.88 -60.24
N ILE A 273 20.65 68.04 -60.13
CA ILE A 273 21.72 67.99 -61.14
C ILE A 273 21.16 67.58 -62.51
N THR A 274 20.26 66.60 -62.53
CA THR A 274 19.63 66.12 -63.78
C THR A 274 18.80 67.22 -64.45
N GLU A 275 18.09 68.04 -63.66
CA GLU A 275 17.33 69.20 -64.15
C GLU A 275 18.25 70.33 -64.67
N GLN A 276 19.38 70.57 -64.00
CA GLN A 276 20.33 71.64 -64.33
C GLN A 276 21.24 71.34 -65.53
N VAL A 277 21.59 70.07 -65.77
CA VAL A 277 22.45 69.64 -66.90
C VAL A 277 21.69 69.66 -68.25
N GLY A 278 20.36 69.68 -68.23
CA GLY A 278 19.53 69.72 -69.45
C GLY A 278 19.74 68.50 -70.35
N SER A 279 19.37 68.59 -71.65
CA SER A 279 19.47 67.46 -72.61
C SER A 279 20.87 67.28 -73.24
N GLY A 280 21.90 67.98 -72.73
CA GLY A 280 23.17 68.22 -73.44
C GLY A 280 24.23 67.13 -73.31
N ASP A 281 24.30 66.41 -72.18
CA ASP A 281 25.29 65.36 -71.96
C ASP A 281 24.65 64.03 -71.51
N GLY A 282 24.44 63.15 -72.50
CA GLY A 282 23.83 61.84 -72.28
C GLY A 282 24.62 60.92 -71.34
N GLY A 283 25.92 61.15 -71.14
CA GLY A 283 26.76 60.37 -70.24
C GLY A 283 26.44 60.64 -68.76
N ILE A 284 26.44 61.91 -68.36
CA ILE A 284 26.10 62.32 -66.98
C ILE A 284 24.66 61.96 -66.63
N ILE A 285 23.71 62.15 -67.56
CA ILE A 285 22.29 61.81 -67.34
C ILE A 285 22.11 60.31 -67.15
N ALA A 286 22.82 59.48 -67.93
CA ALA A 286 22.79 58.02 -67.77
C ALA A 286 23.35 57.59 -66.41
N SER A 287 24.51 58.13 -65.99
CA SER A 287 25.09 57.84 -64.68
C SER A 287 24.19 58.33 -63.53
N ALA A 288 23.62 59.53 -63.63
CA ALA A 288 22.70 60.08 -62.64
C ALA A 288 21.43 59.22 -62.48
N LYS A 289 20.90 58.71 -63.59
CA LYS A 289 19.80 57.75 -63.59
C LYS A 289 20.19 56.43 -62.90
N THR A 290 21.36 55.88 -63.19
CA THR A 290 21.85 54.64 -62.54
C THR A 290 22.02 54.82 -61.04
N VAL A 291 22.56 55.95 -60.58
CA VAL A 291 22.69 56.25 -59.14
C VAL A 291 21.31 56.37 -58.50
N LYS A 292 20.35 57.04 -59.15
CA LYS A 292 18.96 57.15 -58.66
C LYS A 292 18.29 55.77 -58.54
N GLU A 293 18.41 54.91 -59.56
CA GLU A 293 17.89 53.54 -59.53
C GLU A 293 18.59 52.68 -58.45
N GLY A 294 19.88 52.89 -58.24
CA GLY A 294 20.65 52.28 -57.15
C GLY A 294 20.13 52.67 -55.78
N LEU A 295 19.89 53.97 -55.55
CA LEU A 295 19.33 54.51 -54.31
C LEU A 295 17.89 54.07 -54.06
N ASP A 296 17.05 53.98 -55.10
CA ASP A 296 15.68 53.42 -54.99
C ASP A 296 15.70 51.96 -54.55
N THR A 297 16.65 51.18 -55.09
CA THR A 297 16.87 49.79 -54.67
C THR A 297 17.33 49.73 -53.22
N ILE A 298 18.27 50.59 -52.81
CA ILE A 298 18.76 50.67 -51.43
C ILE A 298 17.62 50.99 -50.45
N THR A 299 16.81 52.02 -50.71
CA THR A 299 15.67 52.40 -49.86
C THR A 299 14.65 51.26 -49.73
N THR A 300 14.40 50.52 -50.82
CA THR A 300 13.49 49.37 -50.80
C THR A 300 14.05 48.24 -49.94
N ARG A 301 15.32 47.85 -50.14
CA ARG A 301 15.96 46.78 -49.36
C ARG A 301 16.13 47.14 -47.89
N VAL A 302 16.43 48.40 -47.56
CA VAL A 302 16.48 48.89 -46.19
C VAL A 302 15.11 48.74 -45.50
N SER A 303 14.03 49.04 -46.22
CA SER A 303 12.66 48.86 -45.70
C SER A 303 12.30 47.38 -45.49
N GLU A 304 12.78 46.50 -46.36
CA GLU A 304 12.62 45.05 -46.19
C GLU A 304 13.36 44.53 -44.96
N VAL A 305 14.59 45.00 -44.70
CA VAL A 305 15.37 44.66 -43.49
C VAL A 305 14.61 45.10 -42.24
N GLN A 306 14.09 46.32 -42.21
CA GLN A 306 13.27 46.82 -41.09
C GLN A 306 12.01 45.96 -40.87
N ALA A 307 11.34 45.56 -41.94
CA ALA A 307 10.15 44.72 -41.86
C ALA A 307 10.46 43.29 -41.36
N SER A 308 11.57 42.69 -41.80
CA SER A 308 12.03 41.37 -41.32
C SER A 308 12.36 41.39 -39.83
N ILE A 309 13.04 42.44 -39.34
CA ILE A 309 13.33 42.61 -37.90
C ILE A 309 12.02 42.68 -37.09
N ALA A 310 11.03 43.45 -37.55
CA ALA A 310 9.72 43.54 -36.88
C ALA A 310 8.94 42.22 -36.87
N ARG A 311 9.04 41.40 -37.93
CA ARG A 311 8.42 40.06 -37.98
C ARG A 311 9.06 39.10 -36.99
N VAL A 312 10.39 39.12 -36.89
CA VAL A 312 11.14 38.32 -35.90
C VAL A 312 10.76 38.76 -34.48
N GLU A 313 10.64 40.06 -34.22
CA GLU A 313 10.20 40.59 -32.92
C GLU A 313 8.81 40.06 -32.53
N ALA A 314 7.85 40.10 -33.45
CA ALA A 314 6.49 39.64 -33.20
C ALA A 314 6.44 38.14 -32.84
N LYS A 315 7.30 37.31 -33.44
CA LYS A 315 7.34 35.87 -33.17
C LYS A 315 8.10 35.54 -31.88
N ILE A 316 9.20 36.23 -31.59
CA ILE A 316 9.94 36.09 -30.31
C ILE A 316 9.04 36.48 -29.13
N ASN A 317 8.23 37.53 -29.27
CA ASN A 317 7.32 37.96 -28.20
C ASN A 317 6.14 37.00 -27.95
N GLN A 318 5.88 36.04 -28.84
CA GLN A 318 4.90 34.97 -28.63
C GLN A 318 5.44 33.81 -27.76
N LEU A 319 6.75 33.77 -27.49
CA LEU A 319 7.33 32.77 -26.61
C LEU A 319 7.02 33.12 -25.15
N GLU A 320 6.03 32.43 -24.57
CA GLU A 320 5.66 32.58 -23.16
C GLU A 320 6.74 32.03 -22.20
N ILE A 321 7.47 30.99 -22.64
CA ILE A 321 8.51 30.33 -21.86
C ILE A 321 9.79 30.21 -22.69
N THR A 322 10.90 30.71 -22.15
CA THR A 322 12.21 30.77 -22.80
C THR A 322 13.29 30.00 -22.04
N ASN A 323 13.05 29.60 -20.78
CA ASN A 323 14.03 28.89 -19.96
C ASN A 323 14.01 27.37 -20.24
N ALA A 324 15.17 26.80 -20.60
CA ALA A 324 15.34 25.37 -20.89
C ALA A 324 14.91 24.44 -19.73
N ASP A 325 15.20 24.79 -18.48
CA ASP A 325 14.80 24.01 -17.31
C ASP A 325 13.28 23.99 -17.13
N SER A 326 12.62 25.10 -17.47
CA SER A 326 11.16 25.21 -17.40
C SER A 326 10.45 24.47 -18.54
N ILE A 327 11.15 24.22 -19.66
CA ILE A 327 10.64 23.42 -20.78
C ILE A 327 10.79 21.92 -20.47
N ILE A 328 11.93 21.49 -19.93
CA ILE A 328 12.24 20.07 -19.69
C ILE A 328 11.54 19.55 -18.42
N ASN A 329 11.47 20.36 -17.36
CA ASN A 329 10.86 19.99 -16.09
C ASN A 329 9.94 21.10 -15.56
N PRO A 330 8.77 21.32 -16.19
CA PRO A 330 7.85 22.38 -15.77
C PRO A 330 7.33 22.20 -14.34
N PHE A 331 7.33 20.98 -13.79
CA PHE A 331 6.75 20.68 -12.47
C PHE A 331 7.78 20.07 -11.51
N LYS A 332 7.79 20.55 -10.27
CA LYS A 332 8.47 19.91 -9.14
C LYS A 332 7.41 19.33 -8.20
N ILE A 333 7.47 18.03 -7.98
CA ILE A 333 6.55 17.37 -7.04
C ILE A 333 7.23 17.29 -5.68
N ASN A 334 6.75 18.09 -4.74
CA ASN A 334 7.23 18.07 -3.37
C ASN A 334 6.35 17.14 -2.52
N VAL A 335 6.96 16.08 -1.98
CA VAL A 335 6.24 15.08 -1.18
C VAL A 335 6.43 15.42 0.29
N ASN A 336 5.38 15.97 0.89
CA ASN A 336 5.34 16.33 2.30
C ASN A 336 4.74 15.18 3.11
N PRO A 337 5.55 14.42 3.88
CA PRO A 337 5.02 13.38 4.75
C PRO A 337 4.15 14.01 5.84
N VAL A 338 2.95 13.48 6.01
CA VAL A 338 2.05 13.86 7.12
C VAL A 338 2.45 13.15 8.43
N SER A 339 3.28 12.10 8.35
CA SER A 339 3.71 11.20 9.44
C SER A 339 5.16 10.72 9.25
N SER A 340 5.92 10.53 10.35
CA SER A 340 7.35 10.18 10.34
C SER A 340 7.65 8.67 10.51
N ILE A 341 8.84 8.18 10.11
CA ILE A 341 9.22 6.74 10.11
C ILE A 341 9.15 6.08 11.51
N SER A 342 9.40 6.82 12.59
CA SER A 342 9.23 6.33 13.98
C SER A 342 7.76 6.02 14.33
N GLU A 343 6.81 6.52 13.54
CA GLU A 343 5.39 6.25 13.72
C GLU A 343 4.98 4.89 13.16
N GLN A 344 5.69 4.30 12.19
CA GLN A 344 5.26 3.02 11.58
C GLN A 344 5.21 1.87 12.59
N SER A 345 6.25 1.70 13.40
CA SER A 345 6.27 0.72 14.49
C SER A 345 5.19 1.03 15.53
N THR A 346 4.95 2.31 15.79
CA THR A 346 3.93 2.81 16.73
C THR A 346 2.50 2.53 16.22
N LEU A 347 2.27 2.62 14.92
CA LEU A 347 0.99 2.36 14.24
C LEU A 347 0.66 0.87 14.17
N MET A 348 1.66 0.02 13.96
CA MET A 348 1.48 -1.44 13.86
C MET A 348 1.44 -2.12 15.25
N PHE A 349 1.99 -1.49 16.27
CA PHE A 349 2.05 -2.05 17.62
C PHE A 349 0.70 -2.53 18.18
N PRO A 350 -0.42 -1.76 18.08
CA PRO A 350 -1.73 -2.21 18.51
C PRO A 350 -2.21 -3.52 17.86
N TYR A 351 -1.88 -3.71 16.58
CA TYR A 351 -2.22 -4.92 15.83
C TYR A 351 -1.42 -6.13 16.35
N PHE A 352 -0.13 -5.95 16.63
CA PHE A 352 0.70 -7.03 17.15
C PHE A 352 0.33 -7.44 18.58
N VAL A 353 -0.02 -6.47 19.42
CA VAL A 353 -0.52 -6.77 20.76
C VAL A 353 -1.84 -7.53 20.69
N THR A 354 -2.75 -7.11 19.81
CA THR A 354 -4.02 -7.82 19.59
C THR A 354 -3.78 -9.23 19.02
N LEU A 355 -2.77 -9.41 18.17
CA LEU A 355 -2.37 -10.70 17.59
C LEU A 355 -1.93 -11.69 18.66
N ILE A 356 -1.13 -11.18 19.60
CA ILE A 356 -0.70 -11.93 20.77
C ILE A 356 -1.91 -12.35 21.60
N ILE A 357 -2.81 -11.42 21.91
CA ILE A 357 -4.01 -11.70 22.69
C ILE A 357 -4.88 -12.75 22.00
N LEU A 358 -5.05 -12.65 20.68
CA LEU A 358 -5.79 -13.60 19.85
C LEU A 358 -5.23 -15.02 19.98
N PHE A 359 -3.97 -15.23 19.58
CA PHE A 359 -3.42 -16.58 19.51
C PHE A 359 -3.17 -17.17 20.91
N VAL A 360 -2.62 -16.39 21.83
CA VAL A 360 -2.37 -16.90 23.20
C VAL A 360 -3.69 -17.10 23.94
N GLY A 361 -4.63 -16.17 23.82
CA GLY A 361 -5.95 -16.26 24.46
C GLY A 361 -6.72 -17.49 24.03
N ILE A 362 -6.82 -17.71 22.72
CA ILE A 362 -7.53 -18.88 22.18
C ILE A 362 -6.80 -20.18 22.53
N MET A 363 -5.47 -20.25 22.31
CA MET A 363 -4.70 -21.49 22.50
C MET A 363 -4.57 -21.91 23.95
N LEU A 364 -4.21 -20.99 24.84
CA LEU A 364 -3.99 -21.30 26.25
C LEU A 364 -5.30 -21.76 26.90
N SER A 365 -6.39 -21.04 26.60
CA SER A 365 -7.70 -21.34 27.16
C SER A 365 -8.26 -22.68 26.65
N SER A 366 -8.20 -22.91 25.35
CA SER A 366 -8.67 -24.15 24.75
C SER A 366 -7.86 -25.37 25.22
N THR A 367 -6.53 -25.24 25.34
CA THR A 367 -5.65 -26.30 25.84
C THR A 367 -5.93 -26.64 27.30
N LEU A 368 -6.14 -25.64 28.17
CA LEU A 368 -6.47 -25.86 29.58
C LEU A 368 -7.73 -26.72 29.73
N VAL A 369 -8.80 -26.41 28.97
CA VAL A 369 -10.05 -27.17 28.99
C VAL A 369 -9.86 -28.61 28.52
N VAL A 370 -9.11 -28.82 27.42
CA VAL A 370 -8.88 -30.17 26.88
C VAL A 370 -7.99 -31.01 27.80
N MET A 371 -6.94 -30.42 28.37
CA MET A 371 -6.08 -31.06 29.35
C MET A 371 -6.86 -31.47 30.60
N GLU A 372 -7.80 -30.63 31.05
CA GLU A 372 -8.68 -30.95 32.17
C GLU A 372 -9.58 -32.15 31.83
N LYS A 373 -10.26 -32.14 30.68
CA LYS A 373 -11.15 -33.23 30.23
C LYS A 373 -10.45 -34.57 30.07
N LYS A 374 -9.22 -34.59 29.54
CA LYS A 374 -8.44 -35.82 29.31
C LYS A 374 -7.73 -36.32 30.57
N SER A 375 -7.65 -35.50 31.63
CA SER A 375 -6.92 -35.85 32.84
C SER A 375 -7.57 -37.01 33.59
N ARG A 376 -6.75 -37.94 34.12
CA ARG A 376 -7.22 -39.00 35.04
C ARG A 376 -7.85 -38.41 36.32
N ALA A 377 -7.50 -37.17 36.67
CA ALA A 377 -8.04 -36.45 37.82
C ALA A 377 -9.37 -35.71 37.52
N PHE A 378 -9.87 -35.78 36.28
CA PHE A 378 -11.12 -35.12 35.87
C PHE A 378 -12.31 -35.60 36.71
N PHE A 379 -12.47 -36.92 36.87
CA PHE A 379 -13.55 -37.49 37.68
C PHE A 379 -13.54 -37.00 39.13
N ARG A 380 -12.35 -36.98 39.77
CA ARG A 380 -12.21 -36.49 41.15
C ARG A 380 -12.51 -35.00 41.27
N THR A 381 -12.10 -34.20 40.28
CA THR A 381 -12.36 -32.75 40.25
C THR A 381 -13.85 -32.48 40.04
N PHE A 382 -14.51 -33.30 39.22
CA PHE A 382 -15.94 -33.21 38.97
C PHE A 382 -16.80 -33.57 40.19
N THR A 383 -16.43 -34.61 40.95
CA THR A 383 -17.18 -35.01 42.15
C THR A 383 -16.99 -34.04 43.33
N THR A 384 -16.16 -32.99 43.17
CA THR A 384 -16.05 -31.97 44.22
C THR A 384 -17.30 -31.08 44.25
N PRO A 385 -17.78 -30.64 45.44
CA PRO A 385 -18.94 -29.77 45.57
C PRO A 385 -18.55 -28.32 45.21
N THR A 386 -18.26 -28.11 43.93
CA THR A 386 -17.96 -26.82 43.29
C THR A 386 -18.88 -26.63 42.09
N SER A 387 -19.38 -25.41 41.91
CA SER A 387 -20.29 -25.11 40.80
C SER A 387 -19.55 -25.15 39.45
N GLU A 388 -20.27 -25.46 38.37
CA GLU A 388 -19.70 -25.47 37.01
C GLU A 388 -19.13 -24.11 36.60
N LEU A 389 -19.82 -23.03 37.00
CA LEU A 389 -19.37 -21.65 36.80
C LEU A 389 -18.07 -21.35 37.56
N SER A 390 -17.84 -21.97 38.72
CA SER A 390 -16.59 -21.82 39.46
C SER A 390 -15.41 -22.39 38.67
N HIS A 391 -15.60 -23.47 37.92
CA HIS A 391 -14.55 -24.02 37.05
C HIS A 391 -14.26 -23.10 35.86
N ILE A 392 -15.29 -22.58 35.19
CA ILE A 392 -15.12 -21.61 34.09
C ILE A 392 -14.39 -20.36 34.60
N LEU A 393 -14.88 -19.75 35.69
CA LEU A 393 -14.30 -18.53 36.25
C LEU A 393 -12.86 -18.75 36.72
N ALA A 394 -12.54 -19.88 37.35
CA ALA A 394 -11.17 -20.19 37.74
C ALA A 394 -10.24 -20.38 36.51
N GLY A 395 -10.74 -21.00 35.44
CA GLY A 395 -10.02 -21.11 34.16
C GLY A 395 -9.77 -19.73 33.53
N TYR A 396 -10.82 -18.92 33.44
CA TYR A 396 -10.79 -17.55 32.95
C TYR A 396 -9.77 -16.69 33.73
N ILE A 397 -9.85 -16.68 35.07
CA ILE A 397 -8.92 -15.94 35.94
C ILE A 397 -7.48 -16.45 35.76
N THR A 398 -7.28 -17.76 35.55
CA THR A 398 -5.93 -18.28 35.29
C THR A 398 -5.37 -17.73 33.98
N ASN A 399 -6.16 -17.78 32.90
CA ASN A 399 -5.70 -17.36 31.57
C ASN A 399 -5.52 -15.84 31.48
N ILE A 400 -6.42 -15.04 32.06
CA ILE A 400 -6.29 -13.58 32.06
C ILE A 400 -5.03 -13.14 32.83
N SER A 401 -4.70 -13.79 33.95
CA SER A 401 -3.46 -13.50 34.68
C SER A 401 -2.21 -13.80 33.86
N VAL A 402 -2.20 -14.88 33.07
CA VAL A 402 -1.07 -15.21 32.20
C VAL A 402 -0.92 -14.18 31.08
N ILE A 403 -2.03 -13.76 30.44
CA ILE A 403 -1.99 -12.77 29.37
C ILE A 403 -1.62 -11.38 29.90
N ILE A 404 -2.12 -10.97 31.06
CA ILE A 404 -1.71 -9.70 31.71
C ILE A 404 -0.20 -9.71 31.98
N PHE A 405 0.33 -10.80 32.54
CA PHE A 405 1.77 -10.93 32.76
C PHE A 405 2.56 -10.80 31.45
N GLN A 406 2.08 -11.45 30.39
CA GLN A 406 2.69 -11.37 29.07
C GLN A 406 2.64 -9.96 28.47
N LEU A 407 1.51 -9.25 28.60
CA LEU A 407 1.39 -7.87 28.15
C LEU A 407 2.34 -6.94 28.91
N ILE A 408 2.56 -7.15 30.20
CA ILE A 408 3.57 -6.41 30.97
C ILE A 408 4.97 -6.64 30.37
N VAL A 409 5.32 -7.89 30.06
CA VAL A 409 6.60 -8.24 29.44
C VAL A 409 6.78 -7.60 28.06
N VAL A 410 5.70 -7.42 27.29
CA VAL A 410 5.73 -6.77 25.96
C VAL A 410 5.74 -5.24 26.08
N PHE A 411 4.98 -4.67 27.02
CA PHE A 411 4.80 -3.22 27.14
C PHE A 411 6.03 -2.53 27.73
N ILE A 412 6.75 -3.18 28.66
CA ILE A 412 7.95 -2.58 29.27
C ILE A 412 9.01 -2.22 28.20
N PRO A 413 9.44 -3.14 27.31
CA PRO A 413 10.37 -2.79 26.26
C PRO A 413 9.78 -1.82 25.24
N ALA A 414 8.49 -1.95 24.92
CA ALA A 414 7.82 -1.08 23.96
C ALA A 414 7.77 0.39 24.43
N SER A 415 7.53 0.64 25.71
CA SER A 415 7.53 2.00 26.24
C SER A 415 8.95 2.54 26.46
N TYR A 416 9.90 1.69 26.87
CA TYR A 416 11.25 2.16 27.25
C TYR A 416 12.23 2.24 26.08
N PHE A 417 12.21 1.28 25.14
CA PHE A 417 13.13 1.23 24.00
C PHE A 417 12.55 1.84 22.72
N LEU A 418 11.23 1.75 22.54
CA LEU A 418 10.56 2.21 21.31
C LEU A 418 9.76 3.52 21.53
N GLU A 419 9.78 4.06 22.76
CA GLU A 419 9.07 5.30 23.14
C GLU A 419 7.58 5.32 22.78
N ILE A 420 6.95 4.14 22.70
CA ILE A 420 5.56 4.00 22.27
C ILE A 420 4.62 4.52 23.38
N PRO A 421 3.65 5.42 23.08
CA PRO A 421 2.76 6.03 24.06
C PRO A 421 1.61 5.11 24.50
N VAL A 422 1.91 3.86 24.89
CA VAL A 422 0.91 2.83 25.22
C VAL A 422 -0.05 3.24 26.35
N MET A 423 0.42 4.10 27.27
CA MET A 423 -0.28 4.50 28.49
C MET A 423 -0.74 5.96 28.47
N ASN A 424 -0.83 6.60 27.30
CA ASN A 424 -1.28 7.99 27.21
C ASN A 424 -2.73 8.16 27.74
N ASN A 425 -3.61 7.22 27.38
CA ASN A 425 -4.95 7.10 27.95
C ASN A 425 -5.15 5.72 28.62
N PRO A 426 -4.72 5.53 29.87
CA PRO A 426 -4.65 4.20 30.49
C PRO A 426 -6.05 3.62 30.75
N ALA A 427 -7.04 4.46 31.08
CA ALA A 427 -8.39 4.00 31.40
C ALA A 427 -9.09 3.37 30.17
N VAL A 428 -9.03 4.05 29.02
CA VAL A 428 -9.63 3.55 27.77
C VAL A 428 -8.85 2.33 27.27
N THR A 429 -7.52 2.40 27.24
CA THR A 429 -6.65 1.30 26.81
C THR A 429 -6.88 0.03 27.65
N LEU A 430 -6.91 0.13 28.98
CA LEU A 430 -7.15 -1.03 29.85
C LEU A 430 -8.56 -1.61 29.66
N THR A 431 -9.56 -0.77 29.37
CA THR A 431 -10.93 -1.24 29.10
C THR A 431 -11.00 -2.04 27.80
N ILE A 432 -10.37 -1.54 26.73
CA ILE A 432 -10.30 -2.23 25.43
C ILE A 432 -9.57 -3.56 25.60
N LEU A 433 -8.40 -3.55 26.23
CA LEU A 433 -7.62 -4.77 26.48
C LEU A 433 -8.41 -5.78 27.32
N PHE A 434 -9.12 -5.32 28.36
CA PHE A 434 -9.95 -6.20 29.18
C PHE A 434 -11.02 -6.92 28.35
N PHE A 435 -11.80 -6.20 27.54
CA PHE A 435 -12.84 -6.83 26.71
C PHE A 435 -12.25 -7.69 25.60
N GLY A 436 -11.18 -7.26 24.93
CA GLY A 436 -10.50 -8.03 23.89
C GLY A 436 -9.94 -9.35 24.44
N ILE A 437 -9.19 -9.31 25.55
CA ILE A 437 -8.68 -10.50 26.24
C ILE A 437 -9.84 -11.40 26.67
N SER A 438 -10.90 -10.82 27.23
CA SER A 438 -12.08 -11.59 27.66
C SER A 438 -12.69 -12.39 26.52
N PHE A 439 -12.91 -11.74 25.37
CA PHE A 439 -13.50 -12.36 24.20
C PHE A 439 -12.66 -13.54 23.70
N PHE A 440 -11.35 -13.34 23.50
CA PHE A 440 -10.48 -14.40 22.98
C PHE A 440 -10.28 -15.57 23.96
N ILE A 441 -10.25 -15.32 25.28
CA ILE A 441 -10.24 -16.40 26.29
C ILE A 441 -11.55 -17.20 26.26
N LEU A 442 -12.70 -16.53 26.17
CA LEU A 442 -14.01 -17.18 26.14
C LEU A 442 -14.19 -17.97 24.84
N LEU A 443 -13.76 -17.43 23.71
CA LEU A 443 -13.75 -18.13 22.43
C LEU A 443 -12.85 -19.37 22.48
N GLY A 444 -11.65 -19.27 23.06
CA GLY A 444 -10.79 -20.44 23.29
C GLY A 444 -11.43 -21.49 24.20
N THR A 445 -12.09 -21.04 25.27
CA THR A 445 -12.84 -21.92 26.19
C THR A 445 -13.94 -22.67 25.43
N LEU A 446 -14.69 -21.95 24.57
CA LEU A 446 -15.75 -22.50 23.73
C LEU A 446 -15.22 -23.60 22.81
N LEU A 447 -14.13 -23.33 22.08
CA LEU A 447 -13.48 -24.33 21.22
C LEU A 447 -13.02 -25.55 22.02
N GLY A 448 -12.45 -25.34 23.20
CA GLY A 448 -12.08 -26.43 24.12
C GLY A 448 -13.28 -27.27 24.57
N TYR A 449 -14.50 -26.70 24.64
CA TYR A 449 -15.71 -27.45 24.93
C TYR A 449 -16.30 -28.19 23.74
N VAL A 450 -16.24 -27.58 22.55
CA VAL A 450 -16.75 -28.13 21.27
C VAL A 450 -15.94 -29.35 20.83
N PHE A 451 -14.62 -29.26 20.85
CA PHE A 451 -13.73 -30.32 20.36
C PHE A 451 -13.38 -31.36 21.44
N LYS A 452 -13.15 -32.61 21.01
CA LYS A 452 -12.84 -33.75 21.91
C LYS A 452 -11.34 -34.02 22.06
N THR A 453 -10.58 -33.72 21.01
CA THR A 453 -9.15 -34.01 20.89
C THR A 453 -8.34 -32.73 21.02
N GLN A 454 -7.07 -32.85 21.42
CA GLN A 454 -6.22 -31.66 21.60
C GLN A 454 -5.82 -31.13 20.22
N GLU A 455 -5.50 -32.06 19.33
CA GLU A 455 -5.13 -31.88 17.94
C GLU A 455 -6.23 -31.17 17.14
N GLY A 456 -7.49 -31.62 17.29
CA GLY A 456 -8.63 -30.98 16.64
C GLY A 456 -8.92 -29.58 17.18
N THR A 457 -8.71 -29.37 18.49
CA THR A 457 -8.87 -28.07 19.12
C THR A 457 -7.79 -27.09 18.64
N THR A 458 -6.52 -27.53 18.56
CA THR A 458 -5.43 -26.68 18.06
C THR A 458 -5.64 -26.30 16.60
N ILE A 459 -6.05 -27.24 15.73
CA ILE A 459 -6.32 -26.92 14.33
C ILE A 459 -7.44 -25.89 14.22
N ALA A 460 -8.56 -26.08 14.93
CA ALA A 460 -9.68 -25.13 14.93
C ALA A 460 -9.26 -23.75 15.44
N SER A 461 -8.48 -23.69 16.52
CA SER A 461 -7.96 -22.45 17.09
C SER A 461 -7.02 -21.71 16.12
N ILE A 462 -6.14 -22.43 15.40
CA ILE A 462 -5.29 -21.81 14.36
C ILE A 462 -6.16 -21.29 13.22
N SER A 463 -7.09 -22.09 12.71
CA SER A 463 -7.93 -21.71 11.56
C SER A 463 -8.82 -20.50 11.85
N ILE A 464 -9.42 -20.44 13.03
CA ILE A 464 -10.26 -19.31 13.44
C ILE A 464 -9.39 -18.07 13.69
N GLY A 465 -8.23 -18.24 14.34
CA GLY A 465 -7.27 -17.16 14.53
C GLY A 465 -6.76 -16.60 13.20
N SER A 466 -6.39 -17.46 12.24
CA SER A 466 -5.97 -17.03 10.91
C SER A 466 -7.10 -16.34 10.15
N LEU A 467 -8.34 -16.81 10.27
CA LEU A 467 -9.48 -16.14 9.63
C LEU A 467 -9.61 -14.69 10.13
N PHE A 468 -9.55 -14.48 11.44
CA PHE A 468 -9.59 -13.12 12.00
C PHE A 468 -8.39 -12.26 11.62
N LEU A 469 -7.21 -12.86 11.51
CA LEU A 469 -5.97 -12.21 11.09
C LEU A 469 -6.01 -11.76 9.62
N PHE A 470 -6.37 -12.64 8.69
CA PHE A 470 -6.40 -12.35 7.25
C PHE A 470 -7.49 -11.36 6.90
N LEU A 471 -8.64 -11.46 7.56
CA LEU A 471 -9.77 -10.55 7.40
C LEU A 471 -9.61 -9.28 8.27
N SER A 472 -8.36 -8.85 8.48
CA SER A 472 -8.02 -7.65 9.24
C SER A 472 -7.02 -6.78 8.49
N ASN A 473 -6.90 -5.52 8.94
CA ASN A 473 -6.06 -4.50 8.36
C ASN A 473 -4.55 -4.73 8.63
N LEU A 474 -4.20 -5.84 9.30
CA LEU A 474 -2.81 -6.22 9.57
C LEU A 474 -2.15 -6.88 8.35
N ILE A 475 -2.78 -7.88 7.73
CA ILE A 475 -2.21 -8.57 6.55
C ILE A 475 -2.70 -7.91 5.26
N LEU A 476 -4.02 -7.71 5.15
CA LEU A 476 -4.64 -7.16 3.95
C LEU A 476 -5.30 -5.83 4.31
N PRO A 477 -4.91 -4.71 3.69
CA PRO A 477 -5.58 -3.44 3.87
C PRO A 477 -7.07 -3.57 3.59
N ILE A 478 -7.89 -2.98 4.44
CA ILE A 478 -9.34 -3.11 4.30
C ILE A 478 -9.85 -2.43 3.02
N GLU A 479 -9.06 -1.50 2.48
CA GLU A 479 -9.24 -0.79 1.21
C GLU A 479 -9.16 -1.73 0.00
N SER A 480 -8.46 -2.86 0.12
CA SER A 480 -8.35 -3.86 -0.96
C SER A 480 -9.65 -4.62 -1.20
N PHE A 481 -10.61 -4.54 -0.27
CA PHE A 481 -11.87 -5.26 -0.36
C PHE A 481 -12.97 -4.37 -0.95
N PRO A 482 -13.88 -4.93 -1.78
CA PRO A 482 -15.09 -4.25 -2.24
C PRO A 482 -15.88 -3.62 -1.09
N LEU A 483 -16.57 -2.49 -1.34
CA LEU A 483 -17.29 -1.69 -0.34
C LEU A 483 -18.22 -2.51 0.56
N VAL A 484 -18.96 -3.47 0.00
CA VAL A 484 -19.87 -4.35 0.76
C VAL A 484 -19.12 -5.23 1.75
N ILE A 485 -17.94 -5.73 1.37
CA ILE A 485 -17.10 -6.58 2.22
C ILE A 485 -16.44 -5.72 3.30
N ARG A 486 -16.00 -4.51 2.97
CA ARG A 486 -15.37 -3.56 3.91
C ARG A 486 -16.26 -3.31 5.14
N GLU A 487 -17.56 -3.11 4.95
CA GLU A 487 -18.49 -2.88 6.07
C GLU A 487 -18.64 -4.11 6.98
N ILE A 488 -18.61 -5.32 6.43
CA ILE A 488 -18.68 -6.56 7.22
C ILE A 488 -17.38 -6.76 8.01
N LEU A 489 -16.23 -6.46 7.39
CA LEU A 489 -14.91 -6.65 8.01
C LEU A 489 -14.67 -5.73 9.20
N ARG A 490 -15.33 -4.56 9.27
CA ARG A 490 -15.28 -3.67 10.45
C ARG A 490 -15.79 -4.35 11.74
N PHE A 491 -16.69 -5.34 11.61
CA PHE A 491 -17.21 -6.12 12.74
C PHE A 491 -16.32 -7.31 13.14
N ASN A 492 -15.21 -7.55 12.45
CA ASN A 492 -14.25 -8.56 12.89
C ASN A 492 -13.71 -8.21 14.29
N PRO A 493 -13.83 -9.08 15.31
CA PRO A 493 -13.42 -8.77 16.69
C PRO A 493 -11.93 -8.43 16.83
N PHE A 494 -11.07 -9.04 16.01
CA PHE A 494 -9.65 -8.72 15.98
C PHE A 494 -9.42 -7.31 15.43
N MET A 495 -10.06 -6.99 14.30
CA MET A 495 -9.98 -5.66 13.68
C MET A 495 -10.46 -4.58 14.65
N LEU A 496 -11.65 -4.79 15.22
CA LEU A 496 -12.30 -3.86 16.14
C LEU A 496 -11.39 -3.57 17.35
N CYS A 497 -10.84 -4.61 17.98
CA CYS A 497 -9.95 -4.45 19.12
C CYS A 497 -8.64 -3.71 18.75
N ALA A 498 -8.02 -4.06 17.62
CA ALA A 498 -6.77 -3.45 17.18
C ALA A 498 -6.94 -1.96 16.81
N GLU A 499 -8.00 -1.62 16.07
CA GLU A 499 -8.32 -0.24 15.68
C GLU A 499 -8.70 0.63 16.88
N MET A 500 -9.51 0.12 17.81
CA MET A 500 -9.80 0.85 19.05
C MET A 500 -8.55 1.08 19.88
N PHE A 501 -7.67 0.08 19.98
CA PHE A 501 -6.41 0.23 20.70
C PHE A 501 -5.50 1.26 20.02
N LYS A 502 -5.42 1.25 18.67
CA LYS A 502 -4.74 2.28 17.87
C LYS A 502 -5.28 3.67 18.18
N LYS A 503 -6.61 3.85 18.15
CA LYS A 503 -7.26 5.14 18.44
C LYS A 503 -7.01 5.64 19.85
N SER A 504 -7.05 4.74 20.84
CA SER A 504 -6.75 5.06 22.23
C SER A 504 -5.28 5.48 22.43
N MET A 505 -4.36 4.77 21.77
CA MET A 505 -2.93 4.97 21.95
C MET A 505 -2.41 6.23 21.25
N LEU A 506 -2.80 6.45 19.99
CA LEU A 506 -2.27 7.54 19.16
C LEU A 506 -3.04 8.84 19.34
N PHE A 507 -4.37 8.77 19.33
CA PHE A 507 -5.22 9.97 19.30
C PHE A 507 -5.81 10.32 20.68
N SER A 508 -5.40 9.62 21.74
CA SER A 508 -5.92 9.80 23.10
C SER A 508 -7.46 9.77 23.17
N ALA A 509 -8.08 8.98 22.30
CA ALA A 509 -9.52 8.96 22.09
C ALA A 509 -10.30 8.74 23.41
N SER A 510 -11.35 9.53 23.62
CA SER A 510 -12.18 9.45 24.83
C SER A 510 -13.21 8.32 24.75
N PHE A 511 -13.74 7.89 25.90
CA PHE A 511 -14.81 6.87 25.96
C PHE A 511 -16.04 7.22 25.11
N SER A 512 -16.34 8.51 24.95
CA SER A 512 -17.48 8.96 24.13
C SER A 512 -17.28 8.63 22.66
N SER A 513 -16.06 8.83 22.14
CA SER A 513 -15.74 8.57 20.73
C SER A 513 -15.76 7.08 20.38
N LEU A 514 -15.43 6.20 21.33
CA LEU A 514 -15.34 4.75 21.13
C LEU A 514 -16.55 3.98 21.67
N ARG A 515 -17.64 4.67 22.01
CA ARG A 515 -18.79 4.05 22.70
C ARG A 515 -19.43 2.93 21.89
N THR A 516 -19.67 3.16 20.59
CA THR A 516 -20.34 2.18 19.72
C THR A 516 -19.51 0.91 19.62
N ASP A 517 -18.21 1.06 19.35
CA ASP A 517 -17.27 -0.06 19.21
C ASP A 517 -17.12 -0.85 20.53
N LEU A 518 -17.07 -0.16 21.67
CA LEU A 518 -17.03 -0.79 23.01
C LEU A 518 -18.29 -1.62 23.28
N VAL A 519 -19.47 -1.14 22.90
CA VAL A 519 -20.73 -1.86 23.10
C VAL A 519 -20.78 -3.13 22.24
N VAL A 520 -20.32 -3.05 20.98
CA VAL A 520 -20.23 -4.22 20.09
C VAL A 520 -19.27 -5.26 20.68
N LEU A 521 -18.11 -4.84 21.17
CA LEU A 521 -17.14 -5.75 21.77
C LEU A 521 -17.67 -6.38 23.07
N ALA A 522 -18.35 -5.61 23.92
CA ALA A 522 -19.01 -6.12 25.12
C ALA A 522 -20.11 -7.14 24.79
N PHE A 523 -20.87 -6.90 23.71
CA PHE A 523 -21.85 -7.87 23.21
C PHE A 523 -21.19 -9.19 22.81
N TYR A 524 -20.05 -9.16 22.10
CA TYR A 524 -19.32 -10.38 21.76
C TYR A 524 -18.88 -11.18 22.99
N VAL A 525 -18.38 -10.51 24.04
CA VAL A 525 -18.00 -11.15 25.31
C VAL A 525 -19.19 -11.83 25.97
N ILE A 526 -20.34 -11.16 26.06
CA ILE A 526 -21.55 -11.71 26.67
C ILE A 526 -22.07 -12.89 25.86
N ALA A 527 -22.18 -12.74 24.53
CA ALA A 527 -22.68 -13.78 23.64
C ALA A 527 -21.81 -15.04 23.68
N THR A 528 -20.48 -14.89 23.60
CA THR A 528 -19.57 -16.03 23.73
C THR A 528 -19.58 -16.63 25.13
N GLY A 529 -19.71 -15.83 26.19
CA GLY A 529 -19.87 -16.32 27.56
C GLY A 529 -21.10 -17.21 27.73
N VAL A 530 -22.24 -16.81 27.17
CA VAL A 530 -23.48 -17.63 27.17
C VAL A 530 -23.27 -18.94 26.40
N LEU A 531 -22.64 -18.88 25.22
CA LEU A 531 -22.32 -20.07 24.43
C LEU A 531 -21.40 -21.03 25.19
N VAL A 532 -20.40 -20.53 25.92
CA VAL A 532 -19.51 -21.36 26.74
C VAL A 532 -20.31 -22.16 27.78
N VAL A 533 -21.25 -21.53 28.48
CA VAL A 533 -22.09 -22.20 29.48
C VAL A 533 -22.97 -23.28 28.83
N ILE A 534 -23.56 -22.99 27.67
CA ILE A 534 -24.40 -23.95 26.92
C ILE A 534 -23.55 -25.15 26.46
N PHE A 535 -22.41 -24.90 25.83
CA PHE A 535 -21.56 -25.96 25.30
C PHE A 535 -20.86 -26.77 26.39
N GLN A 536 -20.56 -26.17 27.54
CA GLN A 536 -20.08 -26.92 28.70
C GLN A 536 -21.11 -27.98 29.11
N LYS A 537 -22.39 -27.60 29.27
CA LYS A 537 -23.49 -28.52 29.62
C LYS A 537 -23.66 -29.63 28.57
N ILE A 538 -23.59 -29.28 27.28
CA ILE A 538 -23.71 -30.27 26.19
C ILE A 538 -22.53 -31.24 26.19
N SER A 539 -21.30 -30.72 26.30
CA SER A 539 -20.07 -31.51 26.34
C SER A 539 -20.08 -32.49 27.51
N PHE A 540 -20.62 -32.03 28.64
CA PHE A 540 -20.80 -32.80 29.85
C PHE A 540 -21.77 -33.99 29.66
N ASN A 541 -22.99 -33.76 29.15
CA ASN A 541 -23.97 -34.83 28.93
C ASN A 541 -23.45 -35.91 27.96
N ARG A 542 -22.68 -35.52 26.94
CA ARG A 542 -22.10 -36.44 25.96
C ARG A 542 -20.96 -37.30 26.53
N LEU A 543 -20.18 -36.77 27.48
CA LEU A 543 -19.13 -37.54 28.15
C LEU A 543 -19.72 -38.66 29.03
N PHE A 544 -20.82 -38.39 29.74
CA PHE A 544 -21.45 -39.35 30.64
C PHE A 544 -22.27 -40.42 29.92
N SER A 545 -22.91 -40.12 28.79
CA SER A 545 -23.56 -41.17 27.98
C SER A 545 -22.55 -42.22 27.47
N GLY A 546 -21.29 -41.82 27.24
CA GLY A 546 -20.18 -42.74 26.94
C GLY A 546 -19.78 -43.62 28.11
N PHE A 547 -19.88 -43.12 29.35
CA PHE A 547 -19.61 -43.89 30.58
C PHE A 547 -20.77 -44.83 30.95
N SER A 548 -22.03 -44.41 30.73
CA SER A 548 -23.22 -45.25 30.96
C SER A 548 -23.20 -46.53 30.10
N ASN A 549 -22.59 -46.47 28.91
CA ASN A 549 -22.39 -47.64 28.06
C ASN A 549 -21.25 -48.57 28.49
N ARG A 550 -20.47 -48.25 29.54
CA ARG A 550 -19.61 -49.25 30.19
C ARG A 550 -20.50 -50.15 31.04
N LYS A 551 -20.96 -51.24 30.43
CA LYS A 551 -21.63 -52.42 31.02
C LYS A 551 -21.50 -52.50 32.54
N VAL A 552 -22.39 -51.81 33.25
CA VAL A 552 -22.77 -52.20 34.61
C VAL A 552 -23.56 -53.50 34.43
N LEU A 553 -23.11 -54.56 35.10
CA LEU A 553 -23.67 -55.90 35.04
C LEU A 553 -25.20 -55.82 35.20
N LYS A 554 -25.94 -56.36 34.22
CA LYS A 554 -27.41 -56.31 34.25
C LYS A 554 -28.04 -57.21 35.31
N ARG A 555 -27.27 -58.04 36.04
CA ARG A 555 -27.76 -58.90 37.12
C ARG A 555 -26.70 -59.12 38.21
N PRO A 556 -27.00 -58.85 39.49
CA PRO A 556 -26.16 -59.22 40.61
C PRO A 556 -26.39 -60.71 40.93
N HIS A 557 -25.59 -61.59 40.35
CA HIS A 557 -25.49 -62.99 40.81
C HIS A 557 -24.12 -63.31 41.40
N ILE A 558 -23.43 -62.30 41.95
CA ILE A 558 -22.26 -62.50 42.79
C ILE A 558 -22.71 -62.18 44.21
N LEU A 559 -23.33 -63.18 44.87
CA LEU A 559 -23.47 -63.17 46.32
C LEU A 559 -22.06 -63.11 46.93
N GLU A 560 -21.92 -62.52 48.12
CA GLU A 560 -20.66 -62.28 48.88
C GLU A 560 -19.64 -63.43 48.90
N ASN A 561 -20.06 -64.65 48.54
CA ASN A 561 -19.29 -65.88 48.56
C ASN A 561 -18.91 -66.44 47.16
N ASN A 562 -18.84 -65.62 46.11
CA ASN A 562 -18.46 -66.03 44.74
C ASN A 562 -19.37 -67.11 44.09
N MET A 563 -20.57 -67.33 44.61
CA MET A 563 -21.53 -68.33 44.11
C MET A 563 -22.53 -67.71 43.13
N MET A 564 -22.91 -68.47 42.09
CA MET A 564 -23.95 -68.07 41.12
C MET A 564 -25.20 -68.95 41.29
N THR A 565 -26.38 -68.33 41.33
CA THR A 565 -27.67 -69.05 41.38
C THR A 565 -28.33 -69.11 40.01
N LEU A 566 -28.82 -70.29 39.65
CA LEU A 566 -29.67 -70.51 38.47
C LEU A 566 -31.16 -70.36 38.84
N PRO A 567 -32.07 -70.19 37.85
CA PRO A 567 -33.50 -69.90 38.11
C PRO A 567 -34.25 -71.06 38.77
N ASP A 568 -33.69 -72.25 38.69
CA ASP A 568 -34.15 -73.51 39.29
C ASP A 568 -33.73 -73.65 40.77
N GLY A 569 -32.98 -72.69 41.32
CA GLY A 569 -32.44 -72.71 42.68
C GLY A 569 -31.08 -73.42 42.80
N THR A 570 -30.51 -73.90 41.70
CA THR A 570 -29.21 -74.58 41.72
C THR A 570 -28.08 -73.59 42.03
N LEU A 571 -27.26 -73.89 43.03
CA LEU A 571 -26.11 -73.09 43.46
C LEU A 571 -24.83 -73.59 42.80
N LEU A 572 -24.21 -72.75 41.98
CA LEU A 572 -22.91 -73.02 41.37
C LEU A 572 -21.79 -72.51 42.27
N LYS A 573 -20.97 -73.43 42.80
CA LYS A 573 -19.83 -73.12 43.68
C LYS A 573 -18.49 -73.35 42.98
N SER A 574 -18.45 -74.28 42.03
CA SER A 574 -17.23 -74.68 41.32
C SER A 574 -17.39 -74.66 39.80
N LYS A 575 -16.26 -74.72 39.08
CA LYS A 575 -16.23 -74.90 37.61
C LYS A 575 -16.85 -76.25 37.18
N GLN A 576 -16.76 -77.26 38.03
CA GLN A 576 -17.36 -78.59 37.81
C GLN A 576 -18.89 -78.54 37.96
N ASP A 577 -19.39 -77.76 38.92
CA ASP A 577 -20.84 -77.56 39.10
C ASP A 577 -21.44 -76.86 37.89
N LEU A 578 -20.72 -75.87 37.33
CA LEU A 578 -21.13 -75.21 36.09
C LEU A 578 -21.17 -76.20 34.92
N LEU A 579 -20.17 -77.08 34.79
CA LEU A 579 -20.18 -78.10 33.75
C LEU A 579 -21.36 -79.07 33.91
N HIS A 580 -21.64 -79.51 35.14
CA HIS A 580 -22.76 -80.40 35.42
C HIS A 580 -24.12 -79.74 35.16
N ALA A 581 -24.26 -78.48 35.55
CA ALA A 581 -25.46 -77.70 35.29
C ALA A 581 -25.66 -77.45 33.78
N LEU A 582 -24.60 -77.12 33.04
CA LEU A 582 -24.66 -76.95 31.59
C LEU A 582 -25.04 -78.24 30.85
N LYS A 583 -24.73 -79.43 31.38
CA LYS A 583 -25.16 -80.69 30.76
C LYS A 583 -26.65 -80.99 30.97
N LYS A 584 -27.28 -80.38 31.99
CA LYS A 584 -28.69 -80.59 32.36
C LYS A 584 -29.60 -79.42 31.99
N MET A 585 -29.03 -78.30 31.57
CA MET A 585 -29.74 -77.06 31.29
C MET A 585 -30.43 -77.10 29.92
N ASP A 586 -31.62 -76.52 29.82
CA ASP A 586 -32.33 -76.31 28.56
C ASP A 586 -31.76 -75.11 27.79
N ASP A 587 -31.66 -75.21 26.46
CA ASP A 587 -31.14 -74.16 25.58
C ASP A 587 -31.88 -72.80 25.75
N ASN A 588 -33.18 -72.83 26.07
CA ASN A 588 -33.96 -71.61 26.35
C ASN A 588 -33.49 -70.92 27.63
N VAL A 589 -33.07 -71.68 28.64
CA VAL A 589 -32.51 -71.12 29.88
C VAL A 589 -31.08 -70.61 29.62
N PHE A 590 -30.27 -71.34 28.85
CA PHE A 590 -28.92 -70.92 28.48
C PHE A 590 -28.89 -69.57 27.74
N SER A 591 -29.83 -69.36 26.80
CA SER A 591 -29.93 -68.13 26.02
C SER A 591 -30.19 -66.85 26.85
N LYS A 592 -30.72 -67.01 28.07
CA LYS A 592 -30.91 -65.89 29.03
C LYS A 592 -29.58 -65.40 29.61
N TYR A 593 -28.60 -66.28 29.77
CA TYR A 593 -27.28 -66.00 30.35
C TYR A 593 -26.20 -65.73 29.30
N VAL A 594 -26.37 -66.25 28.08
CA VAL A 594 -25.45 -66.06 26.96
C VAL A 594 -26.21 -65.54 25.74
N ASN A 595 -25.96 -64.28 25.38
CA ASN A 595 -26.54 -63.63 24.22
C ASN A 595 -25.46 -62.90 23.39
N LYS A 596 -25.83 -62.37 22.21
CA LYS A 596 -24.88 -61.67 21.30
C LYS A 596 -24.09 -60.53 21.98
N LYS A 597 -24.60 -59.95 23.07
CA LYS A 597 -24.02 -58.79 23.78
C LYS A 597 -23.42 -59.13 25.15
N ASN A 598 -23.84 -60.21 25.82
CA ASN A 598 -23.47 -60.55 27.19
C ASN A 598 -23.21 -62.05 27.37
N HIS A 599 -22.22 -62.40 28.20
CA HIS A 599 -21.90 -63.79 28.52
C HIS A 599 -21.66 -63.90 30.03
N GLU A 600 -22.72 -64.22 30.77
CA GLU A 600 -22.73 -64.13 32.24
C GLU A 600 -21.84 -65.19 32.89
N PHE A 601 -21.83 -66.43 32.38
CA PHE A 601 -20.92 -67.47 32.89
C PHE A 601 -19.44 -67.11 32.75
N ALA A 602 -19.05 -66.44 31.66
CA ALA A 602 -17.66 -66.03 31.45
C ALA A 602 -17.27 -64.80 32.26
N LEU A 603 -18.24 -64.00 32.71
CA LEU A 603 -18.04 -62.93 33.67
C LEU A 603 -17.87 -63.53 35.07
N TRP A 604 -18.76 -64.45 35.47
CA TRP A 604 -18.64 -65.17 36.74
C TRP A 604 -17.30 -65.90 36.87
N ILE A 605 -16.84 -66.62 35.83
CA ILE A 605 -15.52 -67.28 35.84
C ILE A 605 -14.37 -66.27 36.09
N ASN A 606 -14.45 -65.08 35.47
CA ASN A 606 -13.43 -64.04 35.63
C ASN A 606 -13.44 -63.42 37.03
N ASP A 607 -14.61 -63.25 37.63
CA ASP A 607 -14.78 -62.49 38.85
C ASP A 607 -14.66 -63.39 40.10
N ALA A 608 -15.24 -64.60 40.06
CA ALA A 608 -15.20 -65.58 41.16
C ALA A 608 -13.85 -66.32 41.26
N PHE A 609 -13.28 -66.76 40.14
CA PHE A 609 -12.05 -67.57 40.12
C PHE A 609 -10.80 -66.81 39.65
N LYS A 610 -10.94 -65.54 39.23
CA LYS A 610 -9.84 -64.68 38.72
C LYS A 610 -9.08 -65.26 37.51
N GLU A 611 -9.66 -66.22 36.79
CA GLU A 611 -9.06 -66.89 35.64
C GLU A 611 -9.37 -66.19 34.29
N LYS A 612 -8.62 -65.12 33.99
CA LYS A 612 -8.83 -64.28 32.79
C LYS A 612 -8.76 -65.04 31.47
N LYS A 613 -7.92 -66.08 31.37
CA LYS A 613 -7.70 -66.87 30.14
C LYS A 613 -8.90 -67.76 29.83
N LEU A 614 -9.37 -68.50 30.82
CA LEU A 614 -10.57 -69.34 30.71
C LEU A 614 -11.79 -68.48 30.39
N ALA A 615 -11.97 -67.36 31.10
CA ALA A 615 -13.04 -66.41 30.83
C ALA A 615 -13.03 -65.88 29.39
N LYS A 616 -11.85 -65.61 28.80
CA LYS A 616 -11.74 -65.15 27.40
C LYS A 616 -12.14 -66.25 26.40
N ARG A 617 -11.85 -67.52 26.69
CA ARG A 617 -12.27 -68.66 25.87
C ARG A 617 -13.77 -68.91 26.01
N ALA A 618 -14.29 -68.89 27.24
CA ALA A 618 -15.72 -68.99 27.52
C ALA A 618 -16.51 -67.90 26.79
N ARG A 619 -16.07 -66.63 26.80
CA ARG A 619 -16.75 -65.55 26.05
C ARG A 619 -16.91 -65.79 24.54
N LYS A 620 -16.05 -66.63 23.94
CA LYS A 620 -16.13 -66.98 22.51
C LYS A 620 -17.10 -68.13 22.24
N ALA A 621 -17.40 -68.94 23.25
CA ALA A 621 -18.37 -70.02 23.18
C ALA A 621 -19.79 -69.44 23.26
N LYS A 622 -20.50 -69.42 22.13
CA LYS A 622 -21.86 -68.83 22.04
C LYS A 622 -22.97 -69.86 22.12
N SER A 623 -22.66 -71.15 22.01
CA SER A 623 -23.59 -72.26 22.20
C SER A 623 -23.25 -73.05 23.47
N GLN A 624 -24.24 -73.73 24.03
CA GLN A 624 -24.10 -74.57 25.23
C GLN A 624 -23.01 -75.63 25.03
N ASP A 625 -23.05 -76.38 23.94
CA ASP A 625 -22.02 -77.38 23.59
C ASP A 625 -20.62 -76.80 23.49
N SER A 626 -20.49 -75.60 22.90
CA SER A 626 -19.18 -74.96 22.75
C SER A 626 -18.59 -74.56 24.11
N LEU A 627 -19.45 -74.19 25.07
CA LEU A 627 -19.03 -73.81 26.42
C LEU A 627 -18.66 -75.05 27.24
N ILE A 628 -19.42 -76.14 27.11
CA ILE A 628 -19.13 -77.45 27.71
C ILE A 628 -17.74 -77.93 27.27
N ARG A 629 -17.43 -77.92 25.96
CA ARG A 629 -16.11 -78.32 25.44
C ARG A 629 -14.97 -77.46 25.98
N VAL A 630 -15.19 -76.14 26.13
CA VAL A 630 -14.18 -75.23 26.69
C VAL A 630 -13.89 -75.58 28.15
N LEU A 631 -14.92 -75.88 28.95
CA LEU A 631 -14.77 -76.26 30.35
C LEU A 631 -14.16 -77.65 30.52
N GLU A 632 -14.59 -78.65 29.75
CA GLU A 632 -14.01 -80.01 29.76
C GLU A 632 -12.52 -79.97 29.41
N SER A 633 -12.16 -79.26 28.33
CA SER A 633 -10.76 -79.14 27.91
C SER A 633 -9.85 -78.47 28.93
N HIS A 634 -10.41 -77.63 29.82
CA HIS A 634 -9.65 -76.94 30.86
C HIS A 634 -9.60 -77.76 32.15
N LEU A 635 -10.58 -78.63 32.41
CA LEU A 635 -10.59 -79.53 33.56
C LEU A 635 -9.71 -80.79 33.34
N GLU A 636 -9.55 -81.24 32.09
CA GLU A 636 -8.64 -82.35 31.74
C GLU A 636 -7.16 -81.96 31.75
N ASP A 637 -6.83 -80.72 31.34
CA ASP A 637 -5.45 -80.21 31.37
C ASP A 637 -5.44 -78.67 31.56
N PRO A 638 -5.24 -78.18 32.80
CA PRO A 638 -5.20 -76.75 33.08
C PRO A 638 -3.96 -76.04 32.48
N THR A 639 -2.94 -76.78 32.01
CA THR A 639 -1.68 -76.22 31.49
C THR A 639 -1.69 -75.95 29.97
N LYS A 640 -2.66 -76.50 29.22
CA LYS A 640 -2.90 -76.15 27.80
C LYS A 640 -3.21 -74.67 27.55
N ASP A 641 -3.52 -73.91 28.59
CA ASP A 641 -3.68 -72.44 28.55
C ASP A 641 -2.34 -71.66 28.35
N ALA A 642 -1.19 -72.35 28.24
CA ALA A 642 0.13 -71.74 28.04
C ALA A 642 0.72 -71.89 26.62
N SER A 643 0.39 -72.93 25.84
CA SER A 643 1.22 -73.27 24.66
C SER A 643 0.84 -72.58 23.34
N LYS A 644 -0.35 -71.97 23.20
CA LYS A 644 -0.82 -71.45 21.90
C LYS A 644 -0.44 -70.00 21.54
N TYR A 645 0.32 -69.29 22.38
CA TYR A 645 0.71 -67.88 22.13
C TYR A 645 2.21 -67.64 21.97
N LYS A 646 3.07 -68.68 22.05
CA LYS A 646 4.52 -68.52 21.88
C LYS A 646 4.98 -68.38 20.41
N ILE A 647 4.09 -68.54 19.43
CA ILE A 647 4.44 -68.53 18.00
C ILE A 647 4.12 -67.18 17.32
N GLN A 648 3.29 -66.30 17.89
CA GLN A 648 2.88 -65.05 17.22
C GLN A 648 3.69 -63.78 17.56
N PHE A 649 4.72 -63.86 18.42
CA PHE A 649 5.53 -62.68 18.80
C PHE A 649 6.89 -62.59 18.09
N LYS A 650 7.11 -63.39 17.03
CA LYS A 650 8.38 -63.45 16.29
C LYS A 650 8.18 -63.19 14.80
N MET A 651 7.48 -62.11 14.44
CA MET A 651 7.54 -61.49 13.10
C MET A 651 6.69 -60.21 13.11
N VAL A 652 7.30 -59.07 13.44
CA VAL A 652 7.28 -57.80 12.68
C VAL A 652 8.47 -57.01 13.23
N ARG A 653 9.44 -56.76 12.36
CA ARG A 653 10.64 -55.96 12.59
C ARG A 653 10.40 -54.58 11.98
#